data_AF-A0A183DNP1-F1
#
_entry.id   AF-A0A183DNP1-F1
#
_cell.length_a   1.000
_cell.length_b   1.000
_cell.length_c   1.000
_cell.angle_alpha   90.00
_cell.angle_beta   90.00
_cell.angle_gamma   90.00
#
_symmetry.space_group_name_H-M   'P 1'
#
loop_
_entity.id
_entity.type
_entity.pdbx_description
1 polymer ?
#
loop_
_entity_poly.entity_id
_entity_poly.type
_entity_poly.pdbx_seq_one_letter_code
_entity_poly.pdbx_strand_id
1 'polypeptide(L)'
;MLFPELTDIEAGDIVFFMKSLEKTENGEFEEAIVTVAAQPIAHVGILSGTVGHWSLIHAVPESGVCEQLLTDVMQKIRPSGVEVRGVQLPVTTRTTAYQWAKSKIGAKYNDIFSDEMLDSTGNEAFYCSQLIAKSYEFAGIADFSPQHQLNFTGPDGRILPFWENYFKKLELPIPQGAPGSHPATLIQSKYLKTNFARTCHYSMAKFVVPATVDSALHFLRGARKVLVHCAAASIETVDEAIKDARQAQPSWAALSAQQRGAVLRKAAAIIRDCSEKLAYWETVDCGKPIEESRWDMASCADCFEFFGGAAHNLAGNHFPLGNNNYAYTERIPCGVVGAIGVWNYPLQTASWKIAPALMCGNAVVYKPSPLAPVTAVFLAQILQNAGLPDEGDTGKAICEHSGIDKITFTGSTETGTKILASCSLPGRLKPVTLELGGKSSVIVFEDADIDIALTGALMANFFSQGEVCSNASKVLVHQSIYDEFQRKIVDLTKGLIPNDPLLDGTKIGATISEAHLSKVKAFIDGACREGAILLCGGEEVIVNGLEGGYYLSPAILTNITENMRIYQEEVFGAVMLLIPFQQNEVIFYTVWVRIPKVDSMIPFGGMKQSGFGRENGVAALEAFSQIKSVYVNAANKLNNPFLR
;
A
#
# COMPACT_ATOMS: atom_id res chain seq x y z
N MET A 1 16.64 6.82 1.16
CA MET A 1 17.31 7.33 2.38
C MET A 1 16.35 7.18 3.55
N LEU A 2 16.82 6.59 4.66
CA LEU A 2 16.00 6.25 5.83
C LEU A 2 15.64 7.44 6.74
N PHE A 3 16.26 8.61 6.50
CA PHE A 3 16.16 9.76 7.39
C PHE A 3 16.44 11.10 6.67
N PRO A 4 15.59 11.55 5.73
CA PRO A 4 15.76 12.85 5.08
C PRO A 4 15.52 14.06 6.02
N GLU A 5 14.98 13.82 7.22
CA GLU A 5 14.57 14.86 8.20
C GLU A 5 15.60 15.10 9.33
N LEU A 6 16.73 14.38 9.37
CA LEU A 6 17.74 14.52 10.42
C LEU A 6 18.69 15.71 10.15
N THR A 7 18.17 16.93 10.18
CA THR A 7 19.00 18.15 10.03
C THR A 7 19.75 18.54 11.30
N ASP A 8 19.33 18.02 12.47
CA ASP A 8 19.79 18.46 13.80
C ASP A 8 20.53 17.34 14.57
N ILE A 9 21.30 16.50 13.86
CA ILE A 9 22.13 15.44 14.45
C ILE A 9 23.59 15.65 14.09
N GLU A 10 24.47 15.42 15.06
CA GLU A 10 25.90 15.61 14.93
C GLU A 10 26.69 14.37 15.39
N ALA A 11 27.93 14.25 14.92
CA ALA A 11 28.84 13.21 15.41
C ALA A 11 29.07 13.38 16.92
N GLY A 12 28.99 12.27 17.66
CA GLY A 12 29.02 12.26 19.11
C GLY A 12 27.64 12.20 19.78
N ASP A 13 26.55 12.41 19.04
CA ASP A 13 25.19 12.18 19.55
C ASP A 13 24.92 10.69 19.83
N ILE A 14 24.01 10.40 20.75
CA ILE A 14 23.77 9.03 21.24
C ILE A 14 22.48 8.47 20.65
N VAL A 15 22.53 7.26 20.11
CA VAL A 15 21.37 6.53 19.60
C VAL A 15 20.97 5.44 20.57
N PHE A 16 19.71 5.46 21.00
CA PHE A 16 19.09 4.46 21.85
C PHE A 16 18.11 3.61 21.04
N PHE A 17 18.17 2.30 21.23
CA PHE A 17 17.33 1.32 20.55
C PHE A 17 16.41 0.62 21.55
N MET A 18 15.10 0.69 21.28
CA MET A 18 14.05 0.17 22.15
C MET A 18 13.51 -1.18 21.65
N LYS A 19 13.06 -2.08 22.54
CA LYS A 19 12.43 -3.38 22.21
C LYS A 19 11.08 -3.54 22.93
N SER A 20 10.04 -3.97 22.22
CA SER A 20 8.72 -4.23 22.79
C SER A 20 8.70 -5.56 23.55
N LEU A 21 8.04 -5.57 24.70
CA LEU A 21 7.79 -6.77 25.51
C LEU A 21 6.63 -7.59 24.90
N GLU A 22 6.81 -8.14 23.70
CA GLU A 22 5.86 -9.12 23.16
C GLU A 22 6.36 -10.52 23.53
N LYS A 23 5.57 -11.26 24.31
CA LYS A 23 5.93 -12.57 24.85
C LYS A 23 6.20 -13.57 23.71
N THR A 24 7.44 -14.01 23.58
CA THR A 24 7.77 -15.27 22.89
C THR A 24 8.30 -16.27 23.91
N GLU A 25 8.06 -17.57 23.67
CA GLU A 25 8.37 -18.64 24.63
C GLU A 25 9.88 -18.96 24.75
N ASN A 26 10.75 -18.25 24.00
CA ASN A 26 12.20 -18.41 24.04
C ASN A 26 12.88 -17.06 24.29
N GLY A 27 13.23 -16.78 25.54
CA GLY A 27 13.84 -15.51 25.95
C GLY A 27 15.14 -15.20 25.22
N GLU A 28 15.11 -14.19 24.36
CA GLU A 28 16.28 -13.63 23.67
C GLU A 28 17.08 -12.71 24.61
N PHE A 29 18.37 -12.51 24.32
CA PHE A 29 19.27 -11.70 25.16
C PHE A 29 18.76 -10.27 25.36
N GLU A 30 18.26 -9.62 24.30
CA GLU A 30 17.71 -8.27 24.40
C GLU A 30 16.42 -8.19 25.24
N GLU A 31 15.60 -9.24 25.24
CA GLU A 31 14.37 -9.31 26.06
C GLU A 31 14.71 -9.38 27.54
N ALA A 32 15.71 -10.19 27.89
CA ALA A 32 16.20 -10.30 29.27
C ALA A 32 16.78 -8.97 29.78
N ILE A 33 17.40 -8.18 28.90
CA ILE A 33 17.92 -6.83 29.19
C ILE A 33 16.77 -5.84 29.46
N VAL A 34 15.74 -5.80 28.60
CA VAL A 34 14.64 -4.83 28.80
C VAL A 34 13.72 -5.19 29.97
N THR A 35 13.59 -6.49 30.29
CA THR A 35 12.70 -6.97 31.36
C THR A 35 13.16 -6.52 32.75
N VAL A 36 14.45 -6.29 32.94
CA VAL A 36 15.05 -5.92 34.24
C VAL A 36 15.17 -4.41 34.45
N ALA A 37 14.67 -3.61 33.49
CA ALA A 37 14.83 -2.16 33.44
C ALA A 37 13.50 -1.39 33.42
N ALA A 38 13.53 -0.13 33.87
CA ALA A 38 12.35 0.73 33.91
C ALA A 38 11.91 1.29 32.54
N GLN A 39 12.79 1.24 31.55
CA GLN A 39 12.51 1.65 30.18
C GLN A 39 12.94 0.54 29.22
N PRO A 40 12.22 0.34 28.10
CA PRO A 40 12.43 -0.78 27.19
C PRO A 40 13.62 -0.56 26.25
N ILE A 41 14.76 -0.10 26.77
CA ILE A 41 15.97 0.20 25.97
C ILE A 41 16.90 -1.00 26.03
N ALA A 42 17.08 -1.65 24.89
CA ALA A 42 17.90 -2.84 24.74
C ALA A 42 19.35 -2.50 24.42
N HIS A 43 19.59 -1.42 23.66
CA HIS A 43 20.91 -1.14 23.11
C HIS A 43 21.19 0.36 22.93
N VAL A 44 22.47 0.72 22.86
CA VAL A 44 22.92 2.12 22.70
C VAL A 44 24.23 2.20 21.92
N GLY A 45 24.44 3.29 21.17
CA GLY A 45 25.70 3.58 20.48
C GLY A 45 25.94 5.07 20.29
N ILE A 46 27.16 5.43 19.87
CA ILE A 46 27.55 6.81 19.57
C ILE A 46 27.65 7.02 18.06
N LEU A 47 27.08 8.12 17.57
CA LEU A 47 27.09 8.44 16.14
C LEU A 47 28.46 8.90 15.67
N SER A 48 28.83 8.41 14.49
CA SER A 48 29.99 8.85 13.72
C SER A 48 29.59 9.08 12.25
N GLY A 49 30.37 9.88 11.53
CA GLY A 49 30.15 10.14 10.10
C GLY A 49 29.63 11.54 9.81
N THR A 50 29.02 11.70 8.64
CA THR A 50 28.54 12.99 8.11
C THR A 50 27.08 12.88 7.71
N VAL A 51 26.41 14.04 7.61
CA VAL A 51 25.00 14.14 7.18
C VAL A 51 24.74 13.28 5.93
N GLY A 52 23.76 12.39 6.01
CA GLY A 52 23.39 11.45 4.93
C GLY A 52 24.10 10.09 4.95
N HIS A 53 25.20 9.96 5.70
CA HIS A 53 25.99 8.72 5.84
C HIS A 53 26.43 8.53 7.30
N TRP A 54 25.47 8.22 8.16
CA TRP A 54 25.70 7.97 9.58
C TRP A 54 26.12 6.54 9.86
N SER A 55 27.20 6.40 10.61
CA SER A 55 27.66 5.16 11.23
C SER A 55 27.42 5.22 12.74
N LEU A 56 27.42 4.06 13.36
CA LEU A 56 27.26 3.89 14.79
C LEU A 56 28.45 3.09 15.32
N ILE A 57 29.10 3.62 16.34
CA ILE A 57 30.11 2.90 17.13
C ILE A 57 29.40 2.34 18.36
N HIS A 58 29.43 1.01 18.51
CA HIS A 58 28.73 0.30 19.59
C HIS A 58 29.42 -1.04 19.90
N ALA A 59 29.08 -1.66 21.03
CA ALA A 59 29.60 -2.96 21.42
C ALA A 59 28.51 -4.03 21.36
N VAL A 60 28.70 -5.09 20.57
CA VAL A 60 27.71 -6.18 20.39
C VAL A 60 28.33 -7.55 20.70
N PRO A 61 27.53 -8.54 21.15
CA PRO A 61 28.05 -9.86 21.56
C PRO A 61 28.92 -10.57 20.51
N GLU A 62 28.61 -10.43 19.23
CA GLU A 62 29.25 -11.23 18.17
C GLU A 62 30.61 -10.68 17.73
N SER A 63 30.84 -9.37 17.91
CA SER A 63 32.03 -8.69 17.36
C SER A 63 32.72 -7.73 18.33
N GLY A 64 32.22 -7.59 19.56
CA GLY A 64 32.71 -6.59 20.50
C GLY A 64 32.46 -5.17 19.98
N VAL A 65 33.42 -4.27 20.22
CA VAL A 65 33.33 -2.88 19.76
C VAL A 65 33.55 -2.81 18.24
N CYS A 66 32.57 -2.28 17.53
CA CYS A 66 32.60 -2.15 16.08
C CYS A 66 31.95 -0.83 15.61
N GLU A 67 32.25 -0.45 14.38
CA GLU A 67 31.60 0.65 13.66
C GLU A 67 30.83 0.08 12.48
N GLN A 68 29.54 0.37 12.39
CA GLN A 68 28.66 -0.14 11.34
C GLN A 68 27.78 0.99 10.83
N LEU A 69 27.31 0.90 9.58
CA LEU A 69 26.32 1.85 9.08
C LEU A 69 25.08 1.78 9.97
N LEU A 70 24.53 2.94 10.35
CA LEU A 70 23.35 3.00 11.21
C LEU A 70 22.18 2.20 10.62
N THR A 71 22.06 2.18 9.29
CA THR A 71 21.07 1.39 8.56
C THR A 71 21.21 -0.12 8.78
N ASP A 72 22.45 -0.62 8.90
CA ASP A 72 22.73 -2.04 9.09
C ASP A 72 22.49 -2.44 10.54
N VAL A 73 22.86 -1.56 11.48
CA VAL A 73 22.56 -1.73 12.90
C VAL A 73 21.06 -1.81 13.14
N MET A 74 20.28 -0.91 12.52
CA MET A 74 18.82 -0.97 12.54
C MET A 74 18.34 -2.35 12.07
N GLN A 75 18.74 -2.78 10.88
CA GLN A 75 18.32 -4.07 10.32
C GLN A 75 18.64 -5.27 11.22
N LYS A 76 19.78 -5.24 11.90
CA LYS A 76 20.22 -6.31 12.81
C LYS A 76 19.42 -6.28 14.12
N ILE A 77 19.34 -5.13 14.80
CA ILE A 77 18.71 -5.01 16.13
C ILE A 77 17.18 -5.14 16.03
N ARG A 78 16.58 -4.69 14.94
CA ARG A 78 15.12 -4.62 14.77
C ARG A 78 14.40 -3.95 15.95
N PRO A 79 14.74 -2.68 16.27
CA PRO A 79 14.17 -1.98 17.41
C PRO A 79 12.71 -1.60 17.21
N SER A 80 11.88 -1.76 18.23
CA SER A 80 10.51 -1.19 18.32
C SER A 80 10.47 0.35 18.42
N GLY A 81 11.62 0.98 18.65
CA GLY A 81 11.75 2.43 18.77
C GLY A 81 13.20 2.88 18.69
N VAL A 82 13.44 4.06 18.13
CA VAL A 82 14.77 4.68 18.10
C VAL A 82 14.66 6.09 18.63
N GLU A 83 15.58 6.44 19.52
CA GLU A 83 15.73 7.79 20.03
C GLU A 83 17.17 8.26 19.84
N VAL A 84 17.36 9.38 19.15
CA VAL A 84 18.64 10.07 19.07
C VAL A 84 18.62 11.24 20.03
N ARG A 85 19.53 11.22 21.00
CA ARG A 85 19.72 12.31 21.95
C ARG A 85 20.99 13.08 21.62
N GLY A 86 20.80 14.38 21.38
CA GLY A 86 21.88 15.34 21.23
C GLY A 86 22.64 15.52 22.53
N VAL A 87 23.97 15.43 22.47
CA VAL A 87 24.80 15.67 23.65
C VAL A 87 25.03 17.16 23.84
N GLN A 88 24.60 17.71 24.97
CA GLN A 88 24.66 19.13 25.31
C GLN A 88 26.05 19.50 25.89
N LEU A 89 27.10 19.18 25.16
CA LEU A 89 28.50 19.43 25.52
C LEU A 89 29.24 20.08 24.34
N PRO A 90 30.37 20.78 24.60
CA PRO A 90 31.18 21.37 23.55
C PRO A 90 31.54 20.36 22.45
N VAL A 91 31.59 20.82 21.19
CA VAL A 91 31.94 19.99 20.02
C VAL A 91 33.28 19.29 20.23
N THR A 92 34.24 19.94 20.89
CA THR A 92 35.54 19.37 21.23
C THR A 92 35.40 18.14 22.14
N THR A 93 34.62 18.24 23.22
CA THR A 93 34.33 17.14 24.13
C THR A 93 33.65 15.97 23.42
N ARG A 94 32.61 16.26 22.62
CA ARG A 94 31.90 15.22 21.83
C ARG A 94 32.83 14.54 20.83
N THR A 95 33.70 15.32 20.19
CA THR A 95 34.71 14.80 19.25
C THR A 95 35.71 13.90 19.95
N THR A 96 36.24 14.31 21.10
CA THR A 96 37.13 13.48 21.92
C THR A 96 36.46 12.17 22.33
N ALA A 97 35.19 12.21 22.75
CA ALA A 97 34.45 11.03 23.16
C ALA A 97 34.28 10.02 22.01
N TYR A 98 33.69 10.42 20.88
CA TYR A 98 33.47 9.45 19.79
C TYR A 98 34.77 8.96 19.15
N GLN A 99 35.84 9.78 19.11
CA GLN A 99 37.16 9.34 18.65
C GLN A 99 37.80 8.33 19.61
N TRP A 100 37.63 8.51 20.92
CA TRP A 100 38.04 7.50 21.89
C TRP A 100 37.26 6.20 21.71
N ALA A 101 35.93 6.27 21.54
CA ALA A 101 35.12 5.07 21.27
C ALA A 101 35.57 4.37 19.98
N LYS A 102 35.93 5.14 18.95
CA LYS A 102 36.48 4.62 17.69
C LYS A 102 37.83 3.91 17.89
N SER A 103 38.68 4.42 18.79
CA SER A 103 39.96 3.77 19.13
C SER A 103 39.81 2.40 19.78
N LYS A 104 38.62 2.08 20.31
CA LYS A 104 38.30 0.80 20.96
C LYS A 104 37.76 -0.25 20.00
N ILE A 105 37.60 0.06 18.71
CA ILE A 105 37.17 -0.93 17.71
C ILE A 105 38.11 -2.14 17.73
N GLY A 106 37.53 -3.33 17.86
CA GLY A 106 38.24 -4.60 18.01
C GLY A 106 38.37 -5.10 19.46
N ALA A 107 38.08 -4.27 20.47
CA ALA A 107 37.93 -4.72 21.86
C ALA A 107 36.74 -5.69 21.98
N LYS A 108 36.79 -6.59 22.97
CA LYS A 108 35.80 -7.66 23.14
C LYS A 108 34.46 -7.15 23.68
N TYR A 109 33.44 -8.00 23.65
CA TYR A 109 32.17 -7.70 24.29
C TYR A 109 32.26 -8.09 25.77
N ASN A 110 31.85 -7.19 26.67
CA ASN A 110 31.84 -7.47 28.09
C ASN A 110 30.64 -8.38 28.42
N ASP A 111 30.86 -9.69 28.37
CA ASP A 111 29.88 -10.74 28.60
C ASP A 111 29.52 -10.92 30.09
N ILE A 112 30.36 -10.43 31.00
CA ILE A 112 30.11 -10.50 32.45
C ILE A 112 29.66 -9.17 33.06
N PHE A 113 29.52 -8.12 32.23
CA PHE A 113 29.17 -6.76 32.63
C PHE A 113 30.08 -6.16 33.72
N SER A 114 31.35 -6.59 33.77
CA SER A 114 32.33 -6.13 34.77
C SER A 114 32.56 -4.62 34.71
N ASP A 115 32.66 -3.95 35.86
CA ASP A 115 32.99 -2.52 35.96
C ASP A 115 34.44 -2.20 35.58
N GLU A 116 35.32 -3.21 35.59
CA GLU A 116 36.73 -3.14 35.19
C GLU A 116 36.93 -3.15 33.66
N MET A 117 35.85 -3.24 32.86
CA MET A 117 35.91 -3.33 31.39
C MET A 117 36.68 -4.57 30.90
N LEU A 118 36.40 -5.71 31.52
CA LEU A 118 36.99 -7.01 31.19
C LEU A 118 35.92 -8.03 30.86
N ASP A 119 36.17 -8.88 29.87
CA ASP A 119 35.35 -10.07 29.59
C ASP A 119 35.67 -11.22 30.56
N SER A 120 34.91 -12.31 30.47
CA SER A 120 35.10 -13.55 31.26
C SER A 120 36.50 -14.17 31.12
N THR A 121 37.28 -13.77 30.11
CA THR A 121 38.64 -14.26 29.85
C THR A 121 39.73 -13.27 30.28
N GLY A 122 39.36 -12.12 30.83
CA GLY A 122 40.28 -11.08 31.30
C GLY A 122 40.82 -10.16 30.20
N ASN A 123 40.20 -10.14 29.01
CA ASN A 123 40.57 -9.21 27.94
C ASN A 123 39.78 -7.90 28.04
N GLU A 124 40.36 -6.80 27.55
CA GLU A 124 39.65 -5.52 27.45
C GLU A 124 38.35 -5.68 26.65
N ALA A 125 37.24 -5.30 27.27
CA ALA A 125 35.91 -5.53 26.75
C ALA A 125 34.92 -4.45 27.20
N PHE A 126 33.91 -4.20 26.37
CA PHE A 126 32.89 -3.18 26.67
C PHE A 126 31.48 -3.72 26.47
N TYR A 127 30.59 -3.38 27.39
CA TYR A 127 29.14 -3.40 27.15
C TYR A 127 28.73 -2.08 26.48
N CYS A 128 27.64 -2.09 25.70
CA CYS A 128 27.26 -0.95 24.87
C CYS A 128 27.10 0.36 25.67
N SER A 129 26.45 0.32 26.84
CA SER A 129 26.32 1.50 27.71
C SER A 129 27.64 1.93 28.39
N GLN A 130 28.51 0.97 28.69
CA GLN A 130 29.83 1.24 29.29
C GLN A 130 30.75 1.97 28.31
N LEU A 131 30.73 1.57 27.04
CA LEU A 131 31.49 2.23 25.97
C LEU A 131 31.14 3.72 25.89
N ILE A 132 29.86 4.06 26.01
CA ILE A 132 29.40 5.46 25.98
C ILE A 132 29.83 6.19 27.23
N ALA A 133 29.58 5.64 28.42
CA ALA A 133 29.96 6.26 29.68
C ALA A 133 31.46 6.56 29.75
N LYS A 134 32.30 5.58 29.38
CA LYS A 134 33.77 5.70 29.39
C LYS A 134 34.30 6.66 28.33
N SER A 135 33.63 6.75 27.17
CA SER A 135 34.06 7.71 26.14
C SER A 135 33.92 9.16 26.61
N TYR A 136 32.83 9.48 27.33
CA TYR A 136 32.63 10.80 27.90
C TYR A 136 33.41 11.05 29.20
N GLU A 137 33.66 10.02 30.01
CA GLU A 137 34.59 10.10 31.15
C GLU A 137 36.00 10.46 30.66
N PHE A 138 36.48 9.81 29.59
CA PHE A 138 37.76 10.13 28.96
C PHE A 138 37.79 11.57 28.41
N ALA A 139 36.65 12.07 27.92
CA ALA A 139 36.51 13.45 27.47
C ALA A 139 36.36 14.47 28.63
N GLY A 140 36.51 14.04 29.88
CA GLY A 140 36.49 14.90 31.08
C GLY A 140 35.14 15.01 31.78
N ILE A 141 34.15 14.19 31.41
CA ILE A 141 32.78 14.21 31.96
C ILE A 141 32.54 12.92 32.75
N ALA A 142 33.09 12.85 33.95
CA ALA A 142 33.04 11.65 34.79
C ALA A 142 31.62 11.26 35.26
N ASP A 143 30.68 12.20 35.26
CA ASP A 143 29.28 12.00 35.67
C ASP A 143 28.33 11.91 34.46
N PHE A 144 28.84 11.51 33.28
CA PHE A 144 28.02 11.42 32.07
C PHE A 144 26.86 10.44 32.21
N SER A 145 27.09 9.27 32.81
CA SER A 145 26.03 8.31 33.13
C SER A 145 25.65 8.39 34.61
N PRO A 146 24.36 8.35 34.97
CA PRO A 146 23.97 8.13 36.36
C PRO A 146 24.55 6.82 36.90
N GLN A 147 24.81 6.76 38.20
CA GLN A 147 25.23 5.54 38.87
C GLN A 147 24.15 4.45 38.75
N HIS A 148 24.57 3.22 38.48
CA HIS A 148 23.67 2.08 38.32
C HIS A 148 24.24 0.85 39.01
N GLN A 149 23.36 0.09 39.67
CA GLN A 149 23.66 -1.25 40.16
C GLN A 149 23.01 -2.26 39.22
N LEU A 150 23.79 -3.24 38.78
CA LEU A 150 23.30 -4.28 37.87
C LEU A 150 22.12 -5.02 38.48
N ASN A 151 21.06 -5.16 37.69
CA ASN A 151 19.85 -5.86 38.07
C ASN A 151 19.53 -6.97 37.08
N PHE A 152 19.31 -8.17 37.59
CA PHE A 152 18.97 -9.37 36.82
C PHE A 152 17.63 -9.97 37.26
N THR A 153 16.89 -9.30 38.16
CA THR A 153 15.57 -9.74 38.63
C THR A 153 14.44 -9.19 37.77
N GLY A 154 13.46 -10.04 37.47
CA GLY A 154 12.21 -9.64 36.83
C GLY A 154 11.27 -8.85 37.76
N PRO A 155 10.08 -8.46 37.27
CA PRO A 155 9.10 -7.70 38.05
C PRO A 155 8.60 -8.39 39.33
N ASP A 156 8.74 -9.72 39.42
CA ASP A 156 8.40 -10.53 40.58
C ASP A 156 9.50 -10.58 41.66
N GLY A 157 10.62 -9.88 41.42
CA GLY A 157 11.78 -9.80 42.31
C GLY A 157 12.67 -11.05 42.29
N ARG A 158 12.43 -12.00 41.37
CA ARG A 158 13.26 -13.21 41.20
C ARG A 158 14.22 -13.02 40.03
N ILE A 159 15.39 -13.64 40.12
CA ILE A 159 16.33 -13.69 38.99
C ILE A 159 15.64 -14.33 37.79
N LEU A 160 15.77 -13.72 36.61
CA LEU A 160 15.19 -14.29 35.40
C LEU A 160 15.90 -15.62 35.04
N PRO A 161 15.15 -16.66 34.66
CA PRO A 161 15.73 -17.95 34.25
C PRO A 161 16.77 -17.83 33.13
N PHE A 162 16.64 -16.82 32.27
CA PHE A 162 17.64 -16.49 31.26
C PHE A 162 19.02 -16.23 31.89
N TRP A 163 19.10 -15.35 32.89
CA TRP A 163 20.35 -14.94 33.52
C TRP A 163 20.97 -16.07 34.35
N GLU A 164 20.16 -16.92 34.99
CA GLU A 164 20.64 -18.13 35.66
C GLU A 164 21.36 -19.05 34.67
N ASN A 165 20.75 -19.32 33.52
CA ASN A 165 21.34 -20.15 32.48
C ASN A 165 22.56 -19.50 31.82
N TYR A 166 22.53 -18.18 31.64
CA TYR A 166 23.62 -17.40 31.05
C TYR A 166 24.89 -17.50 31.90
N PHE A 167 24.82 -17.12 33.18
CA PHE A 167 25.97 -17.13 34.07
C PHE A 167 26.41 -18.53 34.49
N LYS A 168 25.49 -19.50 34.54
CA LYS A 168 25.84 -20.91 34.74
C LYS A 168 26.74 -21.45 33.64
N LYS A 169 26.53 -21.04 32.38
CA LYS A 169 27.40 -21.43 31.25
C LYS A 169 28.80 -20.82 31.33
N LEU A 170 28.92 -19.65 31.97
CA LEU A 170 30.20 -18.99 32.21
C LEU A 170 30.92 -19.49 33.46
N GLU A 171 30.29 -20.38 34.25
CA GLU A 171 30.78 -20.85 35.55
C GLU A 171 31.08 -19.71 36.54
N LEU A 172 30.32 -18.61 36.44
CA LEU A 172 30.48 -17.41 37.26
C LEU A 172 29.20 -17.10 38.04
N PRO A 173 29.30 -16.43 39.20
CA PRO A 173 28.13 -15.92 39.92
C PRO A 173 27.48 -14.77 39.16
N ILE A 174 26.16 -14.63 39.27
CA ILE A 174 25.42 -13.48 38.73
C ILE A 174 25.82 -12.23 39.54
N PRO A 175 26.31 -11.15 38.90
CA PRO A 175 26.77 -9.94 39.59
C PRO A 175 25.60 -9.02 40.00
N GLN A 176 24.58 -9.59 40.65
CA GLN A 176 23.41 -8.85 41.13
C GLN A 176 23.82 -7.80 42.16
N GLY A 177 23.45 -6.53 41.91
CA GLY A 177 23.77 -5.41 42.80
C GLY A 177 25.19 -4.85 42.66
N ALA A 178 26.03 -5.42 41.79
CA ALA A 178 27.37 -4.89 41.53
C ALA A 178 27.29 -3.54 40.78
N PRO A 179 28.31 -2.67 40.90
CA PRO A 179 28.40 -1.46 40.09
C PRO A 179 28.39 -1.81 38.60
N GLY A 180 27.68 -1.02 37.78
CA GLY A 180 27.67 -1.23 36.33
C GLY A 180 26.94 -0.12 35.59
N SER A 181 26.51 -0.40 34.37
CA SER A 181 25.71 0.53 33.56
C SER A 181 24.65 -0.22 32.76
N HIS A 182 23.55 0.49 32.47
CA HIS A 182 22.46 -0.04 31.67
C HIS A 182 21.97 1.05 30.69
N PRO A 183 21.64 0.73 29.43
CA PRO A 183 21.13 1.71 28.46
C PRO A 183 19.95 2.54 28.98
N ALA A 184 19.01 1.90 29.67
CA ALA A 184 17.84 2.54 30.32
C ALA A 184 18.18 3.53 31.44
N THR A 185 19.37 3.42 32.04
CA THR A 185 19.87 4.40 33.04
C THR A 185 20.65 5.50 32.33
N LEU A 186 21.48 5.14 31.35
CA LEU A 186 22.29 6.08 30.57
C LEU A 186 21.44 7.15 29.87
N ILE A 187 20.27 6.78 29.34
CA ILE A 187 19.37 7.72 28.67
C ILE A 187 18.93 8.88 29.59
N GLN A 188 18.97 8.70 30.90
CA GLN A 188 18.59 9.69 31.91
C GLN A 188 19.71 10.69 32.21
N SER A 189 20.85 10.60 31.53
CA SER A 189 21.94 11.57 31.65
C SER A 189 21.45 13.00 31.47
N LYS A 190 21.87 13.89 32.38
CA LYS A 190 21.57 15.34 32.32
C LYS A 190 22.20 16.04 31.10
N TYR A 191 23.14 15.39 30.42
CA TYR A 191 23.81 15.91 29.24
C TYR A 191 23.09 15.55 27.93
N LEU A 192 22.01 14.76 27.99
CA LEU A 192 21.27 14.32 26.83
C LEU A 192 19.99 15.11 26.66
N LYS A 193 19.77 15.64 25.46
CA LYS A 193 18.49 16.26 25.04
C LYS A 193 17.95 15.47 23.86
N THR A 194 16.66 15.14 23.87
CA THR A 194 16.03 14.47 22.72
C THR A 194 16.08 15.39 21.49
N ASN A 195 16.81 14.97 20.46
CA ASN A 195 16.81 15.64 19.16
C ASN A 195 15.78 14.96 18.24
N PHE A 196 15.63 13.65 18.37
CA PHE A 196 14.71 12.85 17.57
C PHE A 196 14.22 11.65 18.37
N ALA A 197 12.90 11.41 18.38
CA ALA A 197 12.31 10.20 18.92
C ALA A 197 11.27 9.67 17.94
N ARG A 198 11.37 8.39 17.59
CA ARG A 198 10.39 7.73 16.72
C ARG A 198 10.09 6.35 17.25
N THR A 199 8.80 6.07 17.43
CA THR A 199 8.32 4.70 17.54
C THR A 199 8.58 4.01 16.20
N CYS A 200 9.50 3.06 16.24
CA CYS A 200 9.75 2.16 15.15
C CYS A 200 8.75 1.04 15.30
N HIS A 201 7.50 1.29 14.93
CA HIS A 201 6.77 0.19 14.31
C HIS A 201 7.72 -0.31 13.22
N TYR A 202 8.18 -1.55 13.31
CA TYR A 202 9.07 -2.13 12.31
C TYR A 202 8.34 -2.35 10.98
N SER A 203 7.55 -1.36 10.55
CA SER A 203 7.39 -0.92 9.17
C SER A 203 8.72 -0.37 8.59
N MET A 204 9.86 -0.94 8.96
CA MET A 204 10.87 -1.25 7.97
C MET A 204 10.47 -2.55 7.30
N ALA A 205 9.29 -2.54 6.69
CA ALA A 205 9.27 -2.94 5.31
C ALA A 205 10.30 -2.04 4.61
N LYS A 206 11.52 -2.56 4.56
CA LYS A 206 12.21 -2.62 3.29
C LYS A 206 11.12 -2.53 2.19
N PHE A 207 11.14 -1.49 1.36
CA PHE A 207 10.70 -1.68 -0.02
C PHE A 207 11.70 -2.68 -0.64
N VAL A 208 11.75 -3.89 -0.12
CA VAL A 208 12.29 -5.06 -0.77
C VAL A 208 11.05 -5.60 -1.42
N VAL A 209 10.93 -5.26 -2.70
CA VAL A 209 10.36 -6.19 -3.66
C VAL A 209 10.80 -7.58 -3.21
N PRO A 210 9.87 -8.48 -2.83
CA PRO A 210 10.21 -9.81 -2.32
C PRO A 210 11.29 -10.46 -3.18
N ALA A 211 12.13 -11.33 -2.61
CA ALA A 211 13.23 -11.98 -3.33
C ALA A 211 12.77 -13.02 -4.39
N THR A 212 11.50 -13.02 -4.79
CA THR A 212 10.91 -13.96 -5.73
C THR A 212 9.92 -13.24 -6.61
N VAL A 213 10.46 -12.40 -7.48
CA VAL A 213 9.69 -11.67 -8.46
C VAL A 213 10.44 -12.16 -9.73
N ASP A 214 9.88 -13.15 -10.45
CA ASP A 214 10.40 -13.69 -11.73
C ASP A 214 9.37 -13.95 -12.86
N SER A 215 9.46 -13.15 -13.95
CA SER A 215 8.79 -13.16 -15.26
C SER A 215 7.41 -12.45 -15.48
N ALA A 216 7.45 -11.13 -15.45
CA ALA A 216 6.67 -10.28 -16.35
C ALA A 216 7.59 -9.14 -16.86
N LEU A 217 7.57 -8.86 -18.16
CA LEU A 217 8.37 -7.78 -18.76
C LEU A 217 7.68 -6.45 -18.47
N HIS A 218 8.17 -5.72 -17.46
CA HIS A 218 7.67 -4.39 -17.10
C HIS A 218 8.59 -3.32 -17.65
N PHE A 219 8.05 -2.32 -18.35
CA PHE A 219 8.81 -1.36 -19.13
C PHE A 219 8.98 -0.03 -18.39
N LEU A 220 10.22 0.39 -18.13
CA LEU A 220 10.55 1.68 -17.52
C LEU A 220 9.94 2.84 -18.32
N ARG A 221 8.87 3.48 -17.80
CA ARG A 221 8.33 4.72 -18.41
C ARG A 221 8.04 4.52 -19.91
N GLY A 222 7.54 3.34 -20.27
CA GLY A 222 7.36 2.91 -21.66
C GLY A 222 8.62 2.38 -22.35
N ALA A 223 9.84 2.80 -22.00
CA ALA A 223 11.07 2.31 -22.64
C ALA A 223 11.31 0.81 -22.41
N ARG A 224 11.94 0.14 -23.39
CA ARG A 224 12.23 -1.32 -23.42
C ARG A 224 13.25 -1.79 -22.37
N LYS A 225 13.03 -1.48 -21.10
CA LYS A 225 13.91 -1.87 -19.99
C LYS A 225 13.10 -2.46 -18.85
N VAL A 226 13.47 -3.68 -18.47
CA VAL A 226 12.84 -4.46 -17.40
C VAL A 226 12.96 -3.70 -16.07
N LEU A 227 11.83 -3.42 -15.45
CA LEU A 227 11.75 -2.81 -14.11
C LEU A 227 12.08 -3.83 -13.02
N VAL A 228 11.37 -4.93 -13.07
CA VAL A 228 11.39 -6.01 -12.11
C VAL A 228 10.88 -7.24 -12.85
N HIS A 229 11.38 -8.42 -12.51
CA HIS A 229 10.74 -9.67 -12.93
C HIS A 229 9.72 -10.03 -11.84
N CYS A 230 8.52 -10.62 -12.10
CA CYS A 230 7.51 -11.00 -11.07
C CYS A 230 7.08 -12.47 -11.17
N ALA A 231 7.06 -13.23 -10.06
CA ALA A 231 6.77 -14.66 -10.09
C ALA A 231 5.29 -14.90 -10.39
N ALA A 232 5.01 -15.77 -11.36
CA ALA A 232 3.64 -16.21 -11.55
C ALA A 232 3.27 -17.15 -10.41
N ALA A 233 2.32 -16.75 -9.56
CA ALA A 233 1.82 -17.58 -8.49
C ALA A 233 1.31 -18.92 -9.04
N SER A 234 1.83 -20.02 -8.49
CA SER A 234 1.39 -21.37 -8.85
C SER A 234 0.02 -21.66 -8.22
N ILE A 235 -0.58 -22.81 -8.58
CA ILE A 235 -1.84 -23.23 -7.97
C ILE A 235 -1.63 -23.48 -6.47
N GLU A 236 -0.48 -24.04 -6.10
CA GLU A 236 -0.10 -24.33 -4.72
C GLU A 236 0.03 -23.04 -3.89
N THR A 237 0.67 -22.00 -4.44
CA THR A 237 0.75 -20.69 -3.77
C THR A 237 -0.64 -20.07 -3.59
N VAL A 238 -1.54 -20.28 -4.56
CA VAL A 238 -2.94 -19.85 -4.45
C VAL A 238 -3.66 -20.56 -3.33
N ASP A 239 -3.50 -21.87 -3.23
CA ASP A 239 -4.16 -22.68 -2.22
C ASP A 239 -3.66 -22.33 -0.81
N GLU A 240 -2.35 -22.10 -0.66
CA GLU A 240 -1.74 -21.63 0.59
C GLU A 240 -2.33 -20.28 1.02
N ALA A 241 -2.30 -19.26 0.16
CA ALA A 241 -2.85 -17.94 0.46
C ALA A 241 -4.35 -17.97 0.81
N ILE A 242 -5.12 -18.88 0.21
CA ILE A 242 -6.54 -19.03 0.53
C ILE A 242 -6.73 -19.73 1.88
N LYS A 243 -5.91 -20.72 2.20
CA LYS A 243 -5.94 -21.39 3.51
C LYS A 243 -5.62 -20.41 4.64
N ASP A 244 -4.61 -19.58 4.42
CA ASP A 244 -4.18 -18.49 5.28
C ASP A 244 -5.29 -17.47 5.50
N ALA A 245 -5.89 -16.97 4.40
CA ALA A 245 -7.04 -16.09 4.45
C ALA A 245 -8.23 -16.72 5.20
N ARG A 246 -8.49 -18.02 5.03
CA ARG A 246 -9.54 -18.75 5.76
C ARG A 246 -9.27 -18.84 7.26
N GLN A 247 -8.02 -19.03 7.64
CA GLN A 247 -7.62 -19.10 9.04
C GLN A 247 -7.69 -17.73 9.72
N ALA A 248 -7.31 -16.66 9.02
CA ALA A 248 -7.30 -15.29 9.55
C ALA A 248 -8.69 -14.62 9.57
N GLN A 249 -9.56 -14.95 8.61
CA GLN A 249 -10.85 -14.24 8.45
C GLN A 249 -11.72 -14.22 9.72
N PRO A 250 -11.87 -15.31 10.50
CA PRO A 250 -12.72 -15.30 11.70
C PRO A 250 -12.24 -14.30 12.77
N SER A 251 -10.93 -14.18 12.99
CA SER A 251 -10.39 -13.24 13.99
C SER A 251 -10.55 -11.79 13.53
N TRP A 252 -10.39 -11.52 12.23
CA TRP A 252 -10.66 -10.20 11.65
C TRP A 252 -12.14 -9.82 11.73
N ALA A 253 -13.05 -10.74 11.43
CA ALA A 253 -14.49 -10.53 11.51
C ALA A 253 -14.99 -10.29 12.94
N ALA A 254 -14.31 -10.88 13.93
CA ALA A 254 -14.63 -10.71 15.35
C ALA A 254 -14.33 -9.30 15.89
N LEU A 255 -13.46 -8.53 15.21
CA LEU A 255 -13.24 -7.12 15.55
C LEU A 255 -14.52 -6.30 15.34
N SER A 256 -14.71 -5.26 16.14
CA SER A 256 -15.77 -4.28 15.88
C SER A 256 -15.52 -3.52 14.57
N ALA A 257 -16.59 -3.01 13.95
CA ALA A 257 -16.49 -2.17 12.76
C ALA A 257 -15.59 -0.95 13.00
N GLN A 258 -15.59 -0.39 14.22
CA GLN A 258 -14.74 0.73 14.63
C GLN A 258 -13.26 0.36 14.63
N GLN A 259 -12.91 -0.83 15.15
CA GLN A 259 -11.53 -1.34 15.16
C GLN A 259 -11.03 -1.59 13.73
N ARG A 260 -11.85 -2.23 12.88
CA ARG A 260 -11.51 -2.41 11.46
C ARG A 260 -11.33 -1.06 10.75
N GLY A 261 -12.24 -0.12 11.01
CA GLY A 261 -12.16 1.22 10.45
C GLY A 261 -10.92 2.00 10.90
N ALA A 262 -10.41 1.77 12.12
CA ALA A 262 -9.17 2.37 12.59
C ALA A 262 -7.94 1.88 11.79
N VAL A 263 -7.90 0.59 11.44
CA VAL A 263 -6.86 0.03 10.55
C VAL A 263 -6.93 0.67 9.17
N LEU A 264 -8.13 0.80 8.58
CA LEU A 264 -8.28 1.41 7.25
C LEU A 264 -7.88 2.89 7.23
N ARG A 265 -8.25 3.67 8.26
CA ARG A 265 -7.79 5.07 8.38
C ARG A 265 -6.27 5.17 8.57
N LYS A 266 -5.65 4.24 9.31
CA LYS A 266 -4.19 4.18 9.42
C LYS A 266 -3.54 3.86 8.08
N ALA A 267 -4.11 2.96 7.28
CA ALA A 267 -3.66 2.71 5.91
C ALA A 267 -3.77 3.97 5.04
N ALA A 268 -4.89 4.70 5.11
CA ALA A 268 -5.07 5.98 4.42
C ALA A 268 -3.99 7.01 4.79
N ALA A 269 -3.66 7.13 6.08
CA ALA A 269 -2.58 8.00 6.54
C ALA A 269 -1.22 7.60 5.96
N ILE A 270 -0.88 6.31 5.99
CA ILE A 270 0.39 5.80 5.42
C ILE A 270 0.46 6.07 3.91
N ILE A 271 -0.64 5.87 3.16
CA ILE A 271 -0.70 6.18 1.71
C ILE A 271 -0.41 7.65 1.46
N ARG A 272 -0.98 8.55 2.27
CA ARG A 272 -0.71 10.00 2.16
C ARG A 272 0.75 10.33 2.46
N ASP A 273 1.33 9.71 3.50
CA ASP A 273 2.72 9.94 3.90
C ASP A 273 3.74 9.46 2.84
N CYS A 274 3.38 8.45 2.03
CA CYS A 274 4.25 7.92 0.98
C CYS A 274 3.75 8.20 -0.44
N SER A 275 2.82 9.15 -0.62
CA SER A 275 2.12 9.42 -1.89
C SER A 275 3.06 9.64 -3.07
N GLU A 276 4.09 10.48 -2.94
CA GLU A 276 5.02 10.77 -4.04
C GLU A 276 5.80 9.53 -4.49
N LYS A 277 6.15 8.64 -3.55
CA LYS A 277 6.84 7.38 -3.88
C LYS A 277 5.90 6.42 -4.60
N LEU A 278 4.67 6.30 -4.13
CA LEU A 278 3.67 5.46 -4.78
C LEU A 278 3.32 6.00 -6.18
N ALA A 279 3.16 7.31 -6.33
CA ALA A 279 2.89 7.95 -7.62
C ALA A 279 4.03 7.75 -8.63
N TYR A 280 5.28 7.84 -8.16
CA TYR A 280 6.45 7.51 -8.98
C TYR A 280 6.37 6.06 -9.50
N TRP A 281 6.10 5.09 -8.61
CA TRP A 281 6.04 3.69 -9.01
C TRP A 281 4.83 3.37 -9.88
N GLU A 282 3.65 3.94 -9.60
CA GLU A 282 2.46 3.81 -10.43
C GLU A 282 2.77 4.30 -11.85
N THR A 283 3.34 5.51 -11.97
CA THR A 283 3.75 6.11 -13.26
C THR A 283 4.74 5.24 -14.01
N VAL A 284 5.74 4.72 -13.30
CA VAL A 284 6.79 3.90 -13.90
C VAL A 284 6.23 2.56 -14.38
N ASP A 285 5.28 1.97 -13.65
CA ASP A 285 4.72 0.64 -13.91
C ASP A 285 3.63 0.66 -14.99
N CYS A 286 2.83 1.73 -15.10
CA CYS A 286 1.74 1.82 -16.08
C CYS A 286 1.90 2.88 -17.18
N GLY A 287 2.88 3.78 -17.07
CA GLY A 287 3.20 4.76 -18.12
C GLY A 287 2.36 6.03 -18.14
N LYS A 288 1.39 6.21 -17.22
CA LYS A 288 0.58 7.44 -17.12
C LYS A 288 1.37 8.63 -16.55
N PRO A 289 1.01 9.89 -16.86
CA PRO A 289 1.70 11.06 -16.30
C PRO A 289 1.68 11.09 -14.77
N ILE A 290 2.76 11.60 -14.18
CA ILE A 290 2.97 11.64 -12.72
C ILE A 290 1.88 12.42 -11.97
N GLU A 291 1.34 13.47 -12.58
CA GLU A 291 0.21 14.22 -12.04
C GLU A 291 -1.04 13.35 -11.86
N GLU A 292 -1.33 12.47 -12.83
CA GLU A 292 -2.46 11.57 -12.75
C GLU A 292 -2.23 10.50 -11.66
N SER A 293 -1.02 9.95 -11.60
CA SER A 293 -0.63 9.03 -10.53
C SER A 293 -0.75 9.65 -9.14
N ARG A 294 -0.41 10.93 -8.97
CA ARG A 294 -0.61 11.65 -7.69
C ARG A 294 -2.09 11.71 -7.32
N TRP A 295 -2.97 11.94 -8.29
CA TRP A 295 -4.42 11.94 -8.06
C TRP A 295 -4.95 10.54 -7.73
N ASP A 296 -4.39 9.49 -8.33
CA ASP A 296 -4.69 8.10 -7.98
C ASP A 296 -4.35 7.80 -6.52
N MET A 297 -3.20 8.28 -6.02
CA MET A 297 -2.79 8.11 -4.63
C MET A 297 -3.75 8.81 -3.67
N ALA A 298 -4.16 10.04 -4.01
CA ALA A 298 -5.16 10.77 -3.23
C ALA A 298 -6.50 10.03 -3.21
N SER A 299 -6.98 9.56 -4.36
CA SER A 299 -8.23 8.79 -4.48
C SER A 299 -8.17 7.47 -3.70
N CYS A 300 -7.02 6.79 -3.72
CA CYS A 300 -6.76 5.59 -2.93
C CYS A 300 -6.88 5.87 -1.42
N ALA A 301 -6.20 6.90 -0.93
CA ALA A 301 -6.29 7.29 0.48
C ALA A 301 -7.72 7.69 0.88
N ASP A 302 -8.41 8.46 0.03
CA ASP A 302 -9.81 8.87 0.26
C ASP A 302 -10.75 7.65 0.32
N CYS A 303 -10.51 6.62 -0.48
CA CYS A 303 -11.27 5.37 -0.45
C CYS A 303 -11.13 4.64 0.89
N PHE A 304 -9.89 4.46 1.36
CA PHE A 304 -9.63 3.84 2.67
C PHE A 304 -10.20 4.66 3.83
N GLU A 305 -10.10 6.00 3.76
CA GLU A 305 -10.67 6.91 4.75
C GLU A 305 -12.20 6.79 4.80
N PHE A 306 -12.85 6.86 3.63
CA PHE A 306 -14.30 6.77 3.49
C PHE A 306 -14.83 5.46 4.08
N PHE A 307 -14.28 4.32 3.65
CA PHE A 307 -14.72 3.02 4.16
C PHE A 307 -14.34 2.82 5.63
N GLY A 308 -13.22 3.37 6.09
CA GLY A 308 -12.87 3.39 7.50
C GLY A 308 -13.93 4.08 8.38
N GLY A 309 -14.61 5.10 7.85
CA GLY A 309 -15.71 5.82 8.51
C GLY A 309 -17.10 5.19 8.34
N ALA A 310 -17.26 4.16 7.50
CA ALA A 310 -18.57 3.66 7.06
C ALA A 310 -19.21 2.61 7.99
N ALA A 311 -18.77 2.52 9.25
CA ALA A 311 -19.26 1.55 10.22
C ALA A 311 -20.78 1.59 10.43
N HIS A 312 -21.37 2.79 10.42
CA HIS A 312 -22.80 2.98 10.60
C HIS A 312 -23.63 2.39 9.44
N ASN A 313 -23.06 2.30 8.24
CA ASN A 313 -23.73 1.70 7.08
C ASN A 313 -23.81 0.17 7.15
N LEU A 314 -23.10 -0.46 8.08
CA LEU A 314 -23.18 -1.89 8.35
C LEU A 314 -24.27 -2.27 9.36
N ALA A 315 -24.98 -1.28 9.92
CA ALA A 315 -26.05 -1.54 10.88
C ALA A 315 -27.18 -2.37 10.25
N GLY A 316 -27.72 -3.28 11.05
CA GLY A 316 -28.92 -4.04 10.72
C GLY A 316 -30.21 -3.29 11.06
N ASN A 317 -31.34 -3.94 10.79
CA ASN A 317 -32.67 -3.42 11.08
C ASN A 317 -33.35 -4.25 12.17
N HIS A 318 -34.21 -3.63 12.98
CA HIS A 318 -35.07 -4.30 13.95
C HIS A 318 -36.53 -4.25 13.49
N PHE A 319 -37.23 -5.39 13.60
CA PHE A 319 -38.60 -5.59 13.14
C PHE A 319 -39.47 -6.08 14.30
N PRO A 320 -40.39 -5.26 14.84
CA PRO A 320 -41.35 -5.69 15.84
C PRO A 320 -42.45 -6.54 15.18
N LEU A 321 -42.54 -7.83 15.53
CA LEU A 321 -43.50 -8.76 14.93
C LEU A 321 -44.77 -8.97 15.77
N GLY A 322 -44.84 -8.34 16.95
CA GLY A 322 -45.96 -8.47 17.89
C GLY A 322 -45.87 -9.71 18.78
N ASN A 323 -46.73 -9.80 19.82
CA ASN A 323 -46.76 -10.91 20.79
C ASN A 323 -45.38 -11.24 21.42
N ASN A 324 -44.61 -10.21 21.77
CA ASN A 324 -43.21 -10.29 22.23
C ASN A 324 -42.22 -10.91 21.22
N ASN A 325 -42.62 -11.20 19.99
CA ASN A 325 -41.72 -11.64 18.94
C ASN A 325 -41.08 -10.45 18.24
N TYR A 326 -39.84 -10.62 17.85
CA TYR A 326 -39.12 -9.65 17.04
C TYR A 326 -38.21 -10.38 16.06
N ALA A 327 -37.90 -9.71 14.96
CA ALA A 327 -36.81 -10.12 14.09
C ALA A 327 -35.79 -8.99 14.01
N TYR A 328 -34.55 -9.33 13.71
CA TYR A 328 -33.54 -8.35 13.36
C TYR A 328 -32.66 -8.89 12.25
N THR A 329 -32.06 -7.98 11.51
CA THR A 329 -31.04 -8.33 10.52
C THR A 329 -29.65 -7.99 11.02
N GLU A 330 -28.66 -8.75 10.57
CA GLU A 330 -27.24 -8.45 10.73
C GLU A 330 -26.60 -8.43 9.33
N ARG A 331 -25.60 -7.56 9.13
CA ARG A 331 -24.71 -7.67 7.97
C ARG A 331 -23.48 -8.44 8.38
N ILE A 332 -23.33 -9.65 7.84
CA ILE A 332 -22.18 -10.52 8.06
C ILE A 332 -21.24 -10.48 6.85
N PRO A 333 -19.92 -10.68 7.01
CA PRO A 333 -19.01 -10.80 5.89
C PRO A 333 -19.40 -11.94 4.96
N CYS A 334 -19.04 -11.84 3.68
CA CYS A 334 -19.12 -12.96 2.76
C CYS A 334 -18.15 -14.09 3.13
N GLY A 335 -17.00 -13.74 3.72
CA GLY A 335 -15.94 -14.67 4.12
C GLY A 335 -14.62 -14.33 3.42
N VAL A 336 -14.08 -15.22 2.59
CA VAL A 336 -12.87 -14.98 1.79
C VAL A 336 -13.23 -14.49 0.39
N VAL A 337 -12.71 -13.33 0.02
CA VAL A 337 -12.98 -12.68 -1.26
C VAL A 337 -11.76 -12.79 -2.17
N GLY A 338 -11.94 -13.38 -3.34
CA GLY A 338 -10.97 -13.33 -4.42
C GLY A 338 -11.13 -12.04 -5.22
N ALA A 339 -10.13 -11.16 -5.17
CA ALA A 339 -10.16 -9.87 -5.85
C ALA A 339 -9.12 -9.82 -6.97
N ILE A 340 -9.55 -9.49 -8.18
CA ILE A 340 -8.69 -9.48 -9.37
C ILE A 340 -8.60 -8.06 -9.92
N GLY A 341 -7.37 -7.55 -10.00
CA GLY A 341 -7.02 -6.19 -10.38
C GLY A 341 -6.77 -5.97 -11.87
N VAL A 342 -6.59 -4.69 -12.21
CA VAL A 342 -6.30 -4.18 -13.56
C VAL A 342 -4.96 -3.46 -13.61
N TRP A 343 -4.50 -3.12 -14.82
CA TRP A 343 -3.20 -2.49 -15.05
C TRP A 343 -3.27 -0.97 -15.31
N ASN A 344 -4.45 -0.44 -15.63
CA ASN A 344 -4.61 0.98 -15.98
C ASN A 344 -4.71 1.88 -14.75
N TYR A 345 -5.33 1.40 -13.67
CA TYR A 345 -5.34 2.06 -12.35
C TYR A 345 -5.07 1.03 -11.24
N PRO A 346 -3.84 0.44 -11.18
CA PRO A 346 -3.54 -0.69 -10.31
C PRO A 346 -3.88 -0.47 -8.84
N LEU A 347 -3.38 0.62 -8.24
CA LEU A 347 -3.56 0.85 -6.81
C LEU A 347 -4.97 1.33 -6.48
N GLN A 348 -5.52 2.22 -7.30
CA GLN A 348 -6.85 2.80 -7.07
C GLN A 348 -7.94 1.71 -7.11
N THR A 349 -7.93 0.86 -8.14
CA THR A 349 -8.93 -0.23 -8.26
C THR A 349 -8.73 -1.33 -7.22
N ALA A 350 -7.49 -1.61 -6.80
CA ALA A 350 -7.22 -2.47 -5.65
C ALA A 350 -7.95 -1.94 -4.41
N SER A 351 -7.86 -0.63 -4.18
CA SER A 351 -8.45 0.04 -3.01
C SER A 351 -9.98 -0.01 -3.02
N TRP A 352 -10.60 0.20 -4.18
CA TRP A 352 -12.06 0.09 -4.35
C TRP A 352 -12.61 -1.31 -4.02
N LYS A 353 -11.76 -2.34 -4.10
CA LYS A 353 -12.12 -3.73 -3.75
C LYS A 353 -11.78 -4.06 -2.30
N ILE A 354 -10.55 -3.74 -1.88
CA ILE A 354 -9.98 -4.17 -0.61
C ILE A 354 -10.59 -3.40 0.56
N ALA A 355 -10.71 -2.08 0.47
CA ALA A 355 -11.21 -1.25 1.57
C ALA A 355 -12.64 -1.64 2.01
N PRO A 356 -13.65 -1.74 1.12
CA PRO A 356 -14.99 -2.17 1.54
C PRO A 356 -15.03 -3.64 1.98
N ALA A 357 -14.25 -4.53 1.37
CA ALA A 357 -14.19 -5.94 1.77
C ALA A 357 -13.68 -6.10 3.20
N LEU A 358 -12.55 -5.46 3.52
CA LEU A 358 -11.98 -5.45 4.87
C LEU A 358 -12.93 -4.80 5.87
N MET A 359 -13.58 -3.68 5.50
CA MET A 359 -14.55 -3.01 6.37
C MET A 359 -15.71 -3.92 6.77
N CYS A 360 -16.20 -4.73 5.83
CA CYS A 360 -17.26 -5.72 6.08
C CYS A 360 -16.80 -6.94 6.90
N GLY A 361 -15.50 -7.08 7.18
CA GLY A 361 -14.95 -8.21 7.95
C GLY A 361 -14.53 -9.42 7.10
N ASN A 362 -14.35 -9.23 5.78
CA ASN A 362 -13.84 -10.28 4.91
C ASN A 362 -12.31 -10.38 4.99
N ALA A 363 -11.76 -11.54 4.62
CA ALA A 363 -10.38 -11.64 4.17
C ALA A 363 -10.33 -11.47 2.64
N VAL A 364 -9.22 -10.97 2.12
CA VAL A 364 -9.06 -10.70 0.68
C VAL A 364 -7.81 -11.39 0.15
N VAL A 365 -7.98 -12.14 -0.92
CA VAL A 365 -6.89 -12.69 -1.73
C VAL A 365 -6.84 -11.86 -3.02
N TYR A 366 -5.84 -10.97 -3.13
CA TYR A 366 -5.75 -10.03 -4.24
C TYR A 366 -4.74 -10.50 -5.30
N LYS A 367 -5.20 -10.53 -6.56
CA LYS A 367 -4.37 -10.79 -7.73
C LYS A 367 -4.21 -9.50 -8.55
N PRO A 368 -3.01 -8.90 -8.61
CA PRO A 368 -2.77 -7.78 -9.52
C PRO A 368 -2.70 -8.23 -10.99
N SER A 369 -2.76 -7.24 -11.89
CA SER A 369 -2.46 -7.46 -13.29
C SER A 369 -0.96 -7.76 -13.48
N PRO A 370 -0.59 -8.72 -14.34
CA PRO A 370 0.82 -8.97 -14.66
C PRO A 370 1.45 -7.89 -15.54
N LEU A 371 0.72 -6.83 -15.90
CA LEU A 371 1.29 -5.68 -16.62
C LEU A 371 1.69 -4.53 -15.70
N ALA A 372 1.05 -4.40 -14.52
CA ALA A 372 1.38 -3.38 -13.54
C ALA A 372 1.09 -3.86 -12.09
N PRO A 373 1.97 -4.69 -11.49
CA PRO A 373 1.76 -5.29 -10.18
C PRO A 373 2.42 -4.53 -9.02
N VAL A 374 3.32 -3.58 -9.28
CA VAL A 374 4.30 -3.08 -8.29
C VAL A 374 3.61 -2.40 -7.11
N THR A 375 2.70 -1.48 -7.38
CA THR A 375 2.03 -0.71 -6.32
C THR A 375 0.99 -1.52 -5.55
N ALA A 376 0.41 -2.55 -6.15
CA ALA A 376 -0.46 -3.49 -5.43
C ALA A 376 0.32 -4.26 -4.34
N VAL A 377 1.57 -4.63 -4.60
CA VAL A 377 2.45 -5.24 -3.58
C VAL A 377 2.74 -4.25 -2.45
N PHE A 378 2.94 -2.97 -2.78
CA PHE A 378 3.11 -1.93 -1.74
C PHE A 378 1.86 -1.74 -0.90
N LEU A 379 0.66 -1.86 -1.49
CA LEU A 379 -0.59 -1.79 -0.74
C LEU A 379 -0.68 -2.90 0.31
N ALA A 380 -0.34 -4.14 -0.04
CA ALA A 380 -0.31 -5.25 0.90
C ALA A 380 0.61 -4.92 2.09
N GLN A 381 1.80 -4.39 1.81
CA GLN A 381 2.74 -3.98 2.84
C GLN A 381 2.23 -2.83 3.72
N ILE A 382 1.55 -1.84 3.13
CA ILE A 382 0.92 -0.75 3.85
C ILE A 382 -0.16 -1.28 4.80
N LEU A 383 -0.98 -2.22 4.35
CA LEU A 383 -2.04 -2.83 5.16
C LEU A 383 -1.47 -3.61 6.34
N GLN A 384 -0.39 -4.36 6.14
CA GLN A 384 0.33 -5.03 7.23
C GLN A 384 0.83 -4.01 8.27
N ASN A 385 1.47 -2.93 7.82
CA ASN A 385 1.94 -1.86 8.70
C ASN A 385 0.79 -1.11 9.39
N ALA A 386 -0.40 -1.10 8.78
CA ALA A 386 -1.62 -0.57 9.37
C ALA A 386 -2.22 -1.50 10.44
N GLY A 387 -1.75 -2.74 10.56
CA GLY A 387 -2.19 -3.73 11.56
C GLY A 387 -3.06 -4.86 10.99
N LEU A 388 -3.08 -5.06 9.66
CA LEU A 388 -3.65 -6.27 9.07
C LEU A 388 -2.70 -7.46 9.31
N PRO A 389 -3.19 -8.65 9.72
CA PRO A 389 -2.37 -9.86 9.79
C PRO A 389 -1.81 -10.26 8.40
N ASP A 390 -0.72 -11.02 8.39
CA ASP A 390 0.09 -11.35 7.21
C ASP A 390 -0.61 -12.30 6.19
N GLU A 391 -0.01 -12.44 4.99
CA GLU A 391 -0.06 -13.59 4.02
C GLU A 391 -0.56 -13.40 2.55
N GLY A 392 0.22 -14.00 1.62
CA GLY A 392 -0.21 -14.80 0.43
C GLY A 392 -0.28 -14.18 -0.99
N ASP A 393 0.38 -14.78 -2.00
CA ASP A 393 0.46 -14.31 -3.43
C ASP A 393 -0.26 -15.27 -4.44
N THR A 394 -1.07 -14.77 -5.40
CA THR A 394 -2.03 -15.65 -6.12
C THR A 394 -2.43 -15.30 -7.57
N GLY A 395 -2.71 -16.35 -8.37
CA GLY A 395 -3.13 -16.41 -9.78
C GLY A 395 -4.45 -17.20 -10.05
N LYS A 396 -4.82 -17.41 -11.33
CA LYS A 396 -6.11 -17.91 -11.92
C LYS A 396 -6.95 -18.97 -11.15
N ALA A 397 -6.34 -19.76 -10.27
CA ALA A 397 -7.02 -20.72 -9.40
C ALA A 397 -8.07 -20.07 -8.45
N ILE A 398 -7.94 -18.76 -8.15
CA ILE A 398 -8.86 -18.03 -7.26
C ILE A 398 -10.34 -18.21 -7.64
N CYS A 399 -10.69 -18.13 -8.93
CA CYS A 399 -12.08 -18.19 -9.38
C CYS A 399 -12.73 -19.55 -9.09
N GLU A 400 -11.98 -20.64 -9.23
CA GLU A 400 -12.49 -22.01 -9.16
C GLU A 400 -12.30 -22.64 -7.77
N HIS A 401 -11.44 -22.05 -6.94
CA HIS A 401 -11.08 -22.60 -5.63
C HIS A 401 -12.26 -22.59 -4.63
N SER A 402 -12.55 -23.72 -4.00
CA SER A 402 -13.70 -23.87 -3.07
C SER A 402 -13.55 -23.02 -1.80
N GLY A 403 -12.32 -22.66 -1.44
CA GLY A 403 -12.02 -21.76 -0.33
C GLY A 403 -12.34 -20.29 -0.58
N ILE A 404 -12.87 -19.88 -1.73
CA ILE A 404 -13.32 -18.50 -1.99
C ILE A 404 -14.84 -18.40 -1.96
N ASP A 405 -15.39 -17.44 -1.19
CA ASP A 405 -16.83 -17.22 -1.05
C ASP A 405 -17.38 -16.19 -2.05
N LYS A 406 -16.57 -15.24 -2.49
CA LYS A 406 -16.98 -14.17 -3.41
C LYS A 406 -15.85 -13.82 -4.36
N ILE A 407 -16.18 -13.44 -5.60
CA ILE A 407 -15.24 -12.85 -6.55
C ILE A 407 -15.56 -11.37 -6.82
N THR A 408 -14.53 -10.54 -6.95
CA THR A 408 -14.64 -9.21 -7.57
C THR A 408 -13.59 -9.07 -8.66
N PHE A 409 -14.02 -8.62 -9.84
CA PHE A 409 -13.16 -8.51 -11.02
C PHE A 409 -13.41 -7.19 -11.74
N THR A 410 -12.33 -6.52 -12.10
CA THR A 410 -12.36 -5.41 -13.08
C THR A 410 -11.58 -5.84 -14.31
N GLY A 411 -12.10 -5.58 -15.52
CA GLY A 411 -11.39 -5.89 -16.76
C GLY A 411 -12.29 -6.07 -17.98
N SER A 412 -11.89 -6.90 -18.93
CA SER A 412 -12.65 -7.07 -20.18
C SER A 412 -13.93 -7.89 -19.99
N THR A 413 -14.97 -7.58 -20.79
CA THR A 413 -16.24 -8.33 -20.80
C THR A 413 -16.04 -9.81 -21.10
N GLU A 414 -15.11 -10.14 -22.00
CA GLU A 414 -14.76 -11.52 -22.33
C GLU A 414 -14.24 -12.30 -21.10
N THR A 415 -13.29 -11.71 -20.36
CA THR A 415 -12.74 -12.34 -19.15
C THR A 415 -13.78 -12.40 -18.04
N GLY A 416 -14.57 -11.35 -17.85
CA GLY A 416 -15.66 -11.32 -16.88
C GLY A 416 -16.70 -12.42 -17.13
N THR A 417 -17.04 -12.67 -18.38
CA THR A 417 -17.97 -13.76 -18.78
C THR A 417 -17.39 -15.13 -18.42
N LYS A 418 -16.10 -15.35 -18.67
CA LYS A 418 -15.40 -16.60 -18.29
C LYS A 418 -15.40 -16.80 -16.77
N ILE A 419 -15.13 -15.74 -15.99
CA ILE A 419 -15.16 -15.78 -14.52
C ILE A 419 -16.56 -16.13 -14.01
N LEU A 420 -17.60 -15.50 -14.56
CA LEU A 420 -18.98 -15.78 -14.19
C LEU A 420 -19.37 -17.23 -14.48
N ALA A 421 -18.96 -17.78 -15.62
CA ALA A 421 -19.17 -19.18 -15.96
C ALA A 421 -18.50 -20.11 -14.92
N SER A 422 -17.24 -19.84 -14.54
CA SER A 422 -16.55 -20.61 -13.49
C SER A 422 -17.23 -20.51 -12.13
N CYS A 423 -17.77 -19.35 -11.76
CA CYS A 423 -18.45 -19.10 -10.48
C CYS A 423 -19.90 -19.63 -10.41
N SER A 424 -20.41 -20.17 -11.52
CA SER A 424 -21.77 -20.74 -11.60
C SER A 424 -21.78 -22.26 -11.77
N LEU A 425 -20.60 -22.91 -11.68
CA LEU A 425 -20.49 -24.36 -11.74
C LEU A 425 -21.22 -25.04 -10.56
N PRO A 426 -21.83 -26.23 -10.77
CA PRO A 426 -22.53 -26.97 -9.71
C PRO A 426 -21.67 -27.17 -8.46
N GLY A 427 -22.27 -26.92 -7.29
CA GLY A 427 -21.57 -26.98 -5.99
C GLY A 427 -20.59 -25.83 -5.72
N ARG A 428 -20.57 -24.79 -6.57
CA ARG A 428 -19.63 -23.65 -6.50
C ARG A 428 -20.29 -22.32 -6.85
N LEU A 429 -21.54 -22.11 -6.42
CA LEU A 429 -22.25 -20.86 -6.62
C LEU A 429 -21.61 -19.75 -5.75
N LYS A 430 -20.91 -18.83 -6.40
CA LYS A 430 -20.27 -17.68 -5.74
C LYS A 430 -20.88 -16.38 -6.25
N PRO A 431 -21.30 -15.45 -5.37
CA PRO A 431 -21.61 -14.10 -5.78
C PRO A 431 -20.38 -13.45 -6.42
N VAL A 432 -20.60 -12.65 -7.46
CA VAL A 432 -19.54 -11.89 -8.11
C VAL A 432 -19.90 -10.42 -8.27
N THR A 433 -18.90 -9.54 -8.23
CA THR A 433 -18.99 -8.14 -8.66
C THR A 433 -18.13 -7.99 -9.90
N LEU A 434 -18.70 -7.54 -11.03
CA LEU A 434 -17.98 -7.37 -12.29
C LEU A 434 -18.05 -5.91 -12.73
N GLU A 435 -16.88 -5.28 -12.88
CA GLU A 435 -16.70 -3.96 -13.50
C GLU A 435 -16.00 -4.15 -14.85
N LEU A 436 -16.74 -3.96 -15.93
CA LEU A 436 -16.30 -4.34 -17.27
C LEU A 436 -16.21 -3.13 -18.19
N GLY A 437 -15.53 -3.32 -19.33
CA GLY A 437 -15.36 -2.29 -20.35
C GLY A 437 -16.67 -1.65 -20.84
N GLY A 438 -16.53 -0.46 -21.40
CA GLY A 438 -17.65 0.38 -21.81
C GLY A 438 -17.45 1.02 -23.19
N LYS A 439 -18.56 1.46 -23.79
CA LYS A 439 -18.56 2.31 -24.98
C LYS A 439 -19.35 3.58 -24.72
N SER A 440 -18.84 4.35 -23.77
CA SER A 440 -19.49 5.54 -23.21
C SER A 440 -19.51 6.72 -24.20
N SER A 441 -20.32 7.74 -23.90
CA SER A 441 -20.48 8.90 -24.78
C SER A 441 -20.50 10.21 -24.02
N VAL A 442 -19.89 11.24 -24.60
CA VAL A 442 -20.12 12.65 -24.28
C VAL A 442 -21.12 13.18 -25.30
N ILE A 443 -22.11 13.94 -24.84
CA ILE A 443 -23.13 14.54 -25.70
C ILE A 443 -23.08 16.05 -25.48
N VAL A 444 -22.84 16.80 -26.56
CA VAL A 444 -22.69 18.25 -26.55
C VAL A 444 -23.86 18.86 -27.33
N PHE A 445 -24.82 19.43 -26.60
CA PHE A 445 -25.97 20.12 -27.17
C PHE A 445 -25.59 21.51 -27.70
N GLU A 446 -26.47 22.07 -28.52
CA GLU A 446 -26.32 23.39 -29.13
C GLU A 446 -26.17 24.55 -28.14
N ASP A 447 -26.68 24.39 -26.91
CA ASP A 447 -26.64 25.37 -25.83
C ASP A 447 -25.47 25.16 -24.86
N ALA A 448 -24.62 24.16 -25.11
CA ALA A 448 -23.45 23.90 -24.29
C ALA A 448 -22.41 25.03 -24.44
N ASP A 449 -21.78 25.38 -23.31
CA ASP A 449 -20.56 26.18 -23.35
C ASP A 449 -19.47 25.37 -24.07
N ILE A 450 -19.06 25.86 -25.23
CA ILE A 450 -18.16 25.14 -26.12
C ILE A 450 -16.79 24.89 -25.48
N ASP A 451 -16.25 25.82 -24.71
CA ASP A 451 -14.91 25.70 -24.13
C ASP A 451 -14.90 24.69 -22.98
N ILE A 452 -15.97 24.65 -22.18
CA ILE A 452 -16.19 23.60 -21.17
C ILE A 452 -16.38 22.24 -21.84
N ALA A 453 -17.18 22.17 -22.91
CA ALA A 453 -17.43 20.94 -23.64
C ALA A 453 -16.16 20.37 -24.29
N LEU A 454 -15.31 21.22 -24.86
CA LEU A 454 -14.00 20.85 -25.38
C LEU A 454 -13.12 20.25 -24.28
N THR A 455 -13.03 20.92 -23.13
CA THR A 455 -12.26 20.44 -21.97
C THR A 455 -12.77 19.07 -21.51
N GLY A 456 -14.09 18.92 -21.36
CA GLY A 456 -14.72 17.66 -20.98
C GLY A 456 -14.44 16.54 -21.98
N ALA A 457 -14.50 16.82 -23.28
CA ALA A 457 -14.21 15.84 -24.33
C ALA A 457 -12.75 15.38 -24.30
N LEU A 458 -11.78 16.30 -24.14
CA LEU A 458 -10.36 15.96 -24.01
C LEU A 458 -10.12 15.07 -22.79
N MET A 459 -10.62 15.46 -21.62
CA MET A 459 -10.47 14.68 -20.39
C MET A 459 -11.12 13.30 -20.51
N ALA A 460 -12.32 13.23 -21.10
CA ALA A 460 -13.02 11.95 -21.21
C ALA A 460 -12.37 10.97 -22.19
N ASN A 461 -11.53 11.44 -23.11
CA ASN A 461 -10.94 10.63 -24.18
C ASN A 461 -9.44 10.35 -24.03
N PHE A 462 -8.68 11.29 -23.45
CA PHE A 462 -7.22 11.25 -23.48
C PHE A 462 -6.56 11.12 -22.11
N PHE A 463 -7.32 11.25 -21.02
CA PHE A 463 -6.82 11.00 -19.67
C PHE A 463 -6.31 9.56 -19.54
N SER A 464 -5.15 9.37 -18.91
CA SER A 464 -4.43 8.09 -18.85
C SER A 464 -4.33 7.41 -20.23
N GLN A 465 -3.97 8.18 -21.26
CA GLN A 465 -3.88 7.74 -22.66
C GLN A 465 -5.16 7.06 -23.19
N GLY A 466 -6.33 7.42 -22.66
CA GLY A 466 -7.61 6.80 -23.01
C GLY A 466 -7.80 5.36 -22.52
N GLU A 467 -6.90 4.86 -21.68
CA GLU A 467 -6.94 3.52 -21.05
C GLU A 467 -7.86 3.53 -19.81
N VAL A 468 -9.10 4.01 -19.97
CA VAL A 468 -10.07 4.19 -18.89
C VAL A 468 -11.36 3.44 -19.24
N CYS A 469 -11.91 2.64 -18.32
CA CYS A 469 -13.16 1.89 -18.58
C CYS A 469 -14.38 2.79 -18.80
N SER A 470 -14.37 3.98 -18.18
CA SER A 470 -15.37 5.02 -18.40
C SER A 470 -15.02 5.97 -19.55
N ASN A 471 -13.98 5.69 -20.35
CA ASN A 471 -13.59 6.51 -21.49
C ASN A 471 -14.80 6.73 -22.41
N ALA A 472 -15.17 8.00 -22.59
CA ALA A 472 -16.30 8.40 -23.40
C ALA A 472 -15.87 8.63 -24.85
N SER A 473 -15.40 7.53 -25.46
CA SER A 473 -14.80 7.52 -26.80
C SER A 473 -15.71 8.05 -27.92
N LYS A 474 -17.03 8.12 -27.70
CA LYS A 474 -17.98 8.74 -28.63
C LYS A 474 -18.33 10.16 -28.16
N VAL A 475 -17.89 11.16 -28.91
CA VAL A 475 -18.23 12.56 -28.68
C VAL A 475 -19.28 12.97 -29.71
N LEU A 476 -20.53 12.95 -29.27
CA LEU A 476 -21.70 13.32 -30.05
C LEU A 476 -21.89 14.84 -29.93
N VAL A 477 -21.80 15.58 -31.04
CA VAL A 477 -21.90 17.05 -31.03
C VAL A 477 -23.06 17.48 -31.91
N HIS A 478 -23.89 18.39 -31.40
CA HIS A 478 -25.04 18.87 -32.15
C HIS A 478 -24.59 19.55 -33.45
N GLN A 479 -25.28 19.26 -34.55
CA GLN A 479 -24.89 19.68 -35.90
C GLN A 479 -24.67 21.20 -36.03
N SER A 480 -25.41 22.03 -35.29
CA SER A 480 -25.31 23.50 -35.34
C SER A 480 -23.97 24.06 -34.83
N ILE A 481 -23.26 23.33 -33.97
CA ILE A 481 -21.98 23.74 -33.38
C ILE A 481 -20.81 22.83 -33.80
N TYR A 482 -21.10 21.79 -34.60
CA TYR A 482 -20.17 20.72 -34.96
C TYR A 482 -18.90 21.26 -35.63
N ASP A 483 -19.01 22.15 -36.63
CA ASP A 483 -17.86 22.64 -37.39
C ASP A 483 -16.92 23.49 -36.53
N GLU A 484 -17.47 24.30 -35.63
CA GLU A 484 -16.67 25.08 -34.68
C GLU A 484 -15.97 24.15 -33.67
N PHE A 485 -16.72 23.19 -33.11
CA PHE A 485 -16.20 22.23 -32.15
C PHE A 485 -15.08 21.38 -32.76
N GLN A 486 -15.30 20.83 -33.96
CA GLN A 486 -14.33 20.00 -34.67
C GLN A 486 -13.01 20.74 -34.88
N ARG A 487 -13.06 21.99 -35.35
CA ARG A 487 -11.85 22.78 -35.58
C ARG A 487 -11.09 23.02 -34.27
N LYS A 488 -11.78 23.48 -33.22
CA LYS A 488 -11.15 23.76 -31.92
C LYS A 488 -10.58 22.51 -31.25
N ILE A 489 -11.32 21.39 -31.24
CA ILE A 489 -10.87 20.15 -30.57
C ILE A 489 -9.66 19.54 -31.28
N VAL A 490 -9.61 19.61 -32.63
CA VAL A 490 -8.46 19.15 -33.41
C VAL A 490 -7.23 20.00 -33.12
N ASP A 491 -7.37 21.33 -33.07
CA ASP A 491 -6.26 22.23 -32.76
C ASP A 491 -5.71 22.00 -31.33
N LEU A 492 -6.60 21.84 -30.34
CA LEU A 492 -6.21 21.52 -28.97
C LEU A 492 -5.51 20.15 -28.88
N THR A 493 -6.02 19.15 -29.59
CA THR A 493 -5.48 17.77 -29.55
C THR A 493 -4.09 17.69 -30.17
N LYS A 494 -3.81 18.44 -31.24
CA LYS A 494 -2.46 18.56 -31.82
C LYS A 494 -1.42 19.12 -30.85
N GLY A 495 -1.86 19.87 -29.83
CA GLY A 495 -1.00 20.38 -28.76
C GLY A 495 -0.66 19.34 -27.68
N LEU A 496 -1.32 18.18 -27.66
CA LEU A 496 -1.10 17.11 -26.68
C LEU A 496 0.04 16.20 -27.14
N ILE A 497 1.26 16.63 -26.88
CA ILE A 497 2.48 15.92 -27.30
C ILE A 497 2.84 14.83 -26.27
N PRO A 498 2.93 13.55 -26.66
CA PRO A 498 3.44 12.49 -25.80
C PRO A 498 4.88 12.78 -25.34
N ASN A 499 5.18 12.53 -24.07
CA ASN A 499 6.50 12.82 -23.48
C ASN A 499 6.79 11.90 -22.28
N ASP A 500 7.98 12.03 -21.65
CA ASP A 500 8.33 11.29 -20.44
C ASP A 500 7.24 11.52 -19.36
N PRO A 501 6.55 10.46 -18.90
CA PRO A 501 5.45 10.58 -17.96
C PRO A 501 5.87 11.11 -16.59
N LEU A 502 7.17 11.10 -16.24
CA LEU A 502 7.67 11.66 -14.97
C LEU A 502 8.02 13.13 -15.02
N LEU A 503 7.98 13.77 -16.20
CA LEU A 503 8.15 15.21 -16.28
C LEU A 503 6.85 15.91 -15.87
N ASP A 504 6.97 16.85 -14.93
CA ASP A 504 5.86 17.72 -14.57
C ASP A 504 5.39 18.48 -15.81
N GLY A 505 4.07 18.47 -16.04
CA GLY A 505 3.46 19.10 -17.22
C GLY A 505 3.22 18.16 -18.40
N THR A 506 3.79 16.95 -18.43
CA THR A 506 3.42 15.93 -19.42
C THR A 506 1.92 15.62 -19.33
N LYS A 507 1.24 15.58 -20.47
CA LYS A 507 -0.21 15.33 -20.57
C LYS A 507 -0.58 13.98 -21.15
N ILE A 508 0.32 13.39 -21.94
CA ILE A 508 0.13 12.08 -22.57
C ILE A 508 1.39 11.27 -22.30
N GLY A 509 1.22 10.16 -21.59
CA GLY A 509 2.29 9.21 -21.28
C GLY A 509 2.40 8.07 -22.30
N ALA A 510 2.92 6.94 -21.85
CA ALA A 510 3.07 5.73 -22.65
C ALA A 510 1.83 4.83 -22.52
N THR A 511 1.53 4.10 -23.59
CA THR A 511 0.58 2.97 -23.59
C THR A 511 1.19 1.81 -22.79
N ILE A 512 0.36 1.02 -22.09
CA ILE A 512 0.86 -0.02 -21.17
C ILE A 512 1.81 -1.07 -21.81
N SER A 513 1.61 -1.40 -23.09
CA SER A 513 2.38 -2.45 -23.76
C SER A 513 2.36 -2.31 -25.29
N GLU A 514 3.35 -2.92 -25.96
CA GLU A 514 3.43 -3.00 -27.41
C GLU A 514 2.19 -3.67 -28.04
N ALA A 515 1.72 -4.75 -27.43
CA ALA A 515 0.54 -5.47 -27.90
C ALA A 515 -0.71 -4.57 -27.84
N HIS A 516 -0.82 -3.76 -26.78
CA HIS A 516 -1.94 -2.84 -26.62
C HIS A 516 -1.83 -1.64 -27.58
N LEU A 517 -0.64 -1.06 -27.75
CA LEU A 517 -0.40 -0.02 -28.76
C LEU A 517 -0.75 -0.52 -30.17
N SER A 518 -0.32 -1.73 -30.52
CA SER A 518 -0.62 -2.37 -31.81
C SER A 518 -2.13 -2.58 -31.99
N LYS A 519 -2.84 -2.97 -30.92
CA LYS A 519 -4.31 -3.09 -30.92
C LYS A 519 -4.96 -1.73 -31.22
N VAL A 520 -4.55 -0.66 -30.54
CA VAL A 520 -5.12 0.68 -30.74
C VAL A 520 -4.89 1.15 -32.18
N LYS A 521 -3.67 1.00 -32.71
CA LYS A 521 -3.38 1.32 -34.11
C LYS A 521 -4.23 0.53 -35.10
N ALA A 522 -4.39 -0.77 -34.86
CA ALA A 522 -5.24 -1.61 -35.72
C ALA A 522 -6.71 -1.16 -35.74
N PHE A 523 -7.22 -0.57 -34.66
CA PHE A 523 -8.55 0.06 -34.64
C PHE A 523 -8.59 1.33 -35.49
N ILE A 524 -7.59 2.21 -35.38
CA ILE A 524 -7.49 3.44 -36.19
C ILE A 524 -7.42 3.08 -37.68
N ASP A 525 -6.49 2.19 -38.05
CA ASP A 525 -6.31 1.74 -39.44
C ASP A 525 -7.53 0.98 -39.98
N GLY A 526 -8.21 0.23 -39.10
CA GLY A 526 -9.47 -0.44 -39.41
C GLY A 526 -10.58 0.55 -39.74
N ALA A 527 -10.78 1.55 -38.88
CA ALA A 527 -11.78 2.58 -39.07
C ALA A 527 -11.55 3.38 -40.36
N CYS A 528 -10.30 3.75 -40.67
CA CYS A 528 -9.96 4.42 -41.92
C CYS A 528 -10.30 3.55 -43.15
N ARG A 529 -10.06 2.24 -43.09
CA ARG A 529 -10.46 1.30 -44.15
C ARG A 529 -11.97 1.14 -44.28
N GLU A 530 -12.71 1.30 -43.18
CA GLU A 530 -14.17 1.28 -43.14
C GLU A 530 -14.80 2.62 -43.59
N GLY A 531 -13.99 3.65 -43.86
CA GLY A 531 -14.42 4.94 -44.39
C GLY A 531 -14.39 6.10 -43.39
N ALA A 532 -13.91 5.90 -42.16
CA ALA A 532 -13.66 6.98 -41.23
C ALA A 532 -12.55 7.91 -41.74
N ILE A 533 -12.57 9.16 -41.31
CA ILE A 533 -11.56 10.17 -41.66
C ILE A 533 -10.74 10.48 -40.40
N LEU A 534 -9.44 10.24 -40.45
CA LEU A 534 -8.48 10.64 -39.41
C LEU A 534 -8.20 12.14 -39.52
N LEU A 535 -8.65 12.92 -38.54
CA LEU A 535 -8.48 14.38 -38.50
C LEU A 535 -7.10 14.81 -37.97
N CYS A 536 -6.56 14.05 -37.01
CA CYS A 536 -5.20 14.20 -36.48
C CYS A 536 -4.78 12.98 -35.66
N GLY A 537 -3.47 12.83 -35.45
CA GLY A 537 -2.88 11.88 -34.50
C GLY A 537 -2.86 10.43 -34.98
N GLY A 538 -2.71 9.50 -34.04
CA GLY A 538 -2.61 8.06 -34.33
C GLY A 538 -1.22 7.61 -34.81
N GLU A 539 -0.22 8.48 -34.74
CA GLU A 539 1.16 8.17 -35.08
C GLU A 539 1.94 7.69 -33.85
N GLU A 540 2.90 6.78 -34.05
CA GLU A 540 3.87 6.46 -33.01
C GLU A 540 4.82 7.64 -32.82
N VAL A 541 5.14 7.95 -31.56
CA VAL A 541 6.00 9.08 -31.20
C VAL A 541 7.29 8.56 -30.58
N ILE A 542 8.42 9.12 -31.01
CA ILE A 542 9.72 8.85 -30.38
C ILE A 542 9.97 9.92 -29.33
N VAL A 543 10.07 9.51 -28.07
CA VAL A 543 10.42 10.39 -26.94
C VAL A 543 11.92 10.29 -26.67
N ASN A 544 12.60 11.44 -26.66
CA ASN A 544 14.05 11.52 -26.46
C ASN A 544 14.45 10.96 -25.08
N GLY A 545 15.44 10.06 -25.06
CA GLY A 545 15.91 9.37 -23.85
C GLY A 545 15.02 8.21 -23.41
N LEU A 546 13.90 7.96 -24.10
CA LEU A 546 12.99 6.84 -23.91
C LEU A 546 12.68 6.17 -25.26
N GLU A 547 13.68 6.10 -26.13
CA GLU A 547 13.58 5.47 -27.43
C GLU A 547 13.13 4.00 -27.28
N GLY A 548 12.13 3.61 -28.08
CA GLY A 548 11.50 2.30 -27.98
C GLY A 548 10.32 2.22 -27.03
N GLY A 549 9.88 3.34 -26.45
CA GLY A 549 8.65 3.39 -25.68
C GLY A 549 7.36 3.38 -26.49
N TYR A 550 6.27 2.96 -25.85
CA TYR A 550 4.96 2.76 -26.51
C TYR A 550 4.12 4.04 -26.54
N TYR A 551 4.62 5.06 -27.22
CA TYR A 551 3.96 6.35 -27.31
C TYR A 551 3.14 6.46 -28.58
N LEU A 552 1.90 6.92 -28.45
CA LEU A 552 0.98 7.16 -29.55
C LEU A 552 0.40 8.57 -29.43
N SER A 553 0.39 9.34 -30.51
CA SER A 553 -0.26 10.65 -30.54
C SER A 553 -1.80 10.48 -30.44
N PRO A 554 -2.51 11.30 -29.66
CA PRO A 554 -3.96 11.19 -29.52
C PRO A 554 -4.69 11.38 -30.85
N ALA A 555 -5.56 10.43 -31.20
CA ALA A 555 -6.24 10.40 -32.49
C ALA A 555 -7.68 10.93 -32.42
N ILE A 556 -8.10 11.69 -33.42
CA ILE A 556 -9.52 12.03 -33.64
C ILE A 556 -9.96 11.49 -35.00
N LEU A 557 -11.04 10.71 -35.00
CA LEU A 557 -11.69 10.26 -36.22
C LEU A 557 -13.10 10.86 -36.36
N THR A 558 -13.48 11.19 -37.58
CA THR A 558 -14.84 11.59 -37.97
C THR A 558 -15.37 10.67 -39.07
N ASN A 559 -16.57 10.97 -39.60
CA ASN A 559 -17.31 10.16 -40.56
C ASN A 559 -17.60 8.75 -40.00
N ILE A 560 -17.92 8.68 -38.71
CA ILE A 560 -18.16 7.44 -37.98
C ILE A 560 -19.61 7.00 -38.19
N THR A 561 -19.81 5.73 -38.50
CA THR A 561 -21.14 5.12 -38.62
C THR A 561 -21.30 3.98 -37.61
N GLU A 562 -22.55 3.64 -37.28
CA GLU A 562 -22.82 2.61 -36.26
C GLU A 562 -22.37 1.21 -36.65
N ASN A 563 -22.19 0.95 -37.95
CA ASN A 563 -21.74 -0.33 -38.49
C ASN A 563 -20.21 -0.50 -38.38
N MET A 564 -19.47 0.58 -38.10
CA MET A 564 -18.03 0.49 -37.97
C MET A 564 -17.64 -0.25 -36.70
N ARG A 565 -16.61 -1.07 -36.80
CA ARG A 565 -16.09 -1.83 -35.67
C ARG A 565 -15.66 -0.90 -34.52
N ILE A 566 -15.03 0.22 -34.87
CA ILE A 566 -14.58 1.22 -33.89
C ILE A 566 -15.73 1.88 -33.12
N TYR A 567 -16.94 1.94 -33.69
CA TYR A 567 -18.12 2.47 -33.02
C TYR A 567 -18.68 1.49 -31.98
N GLN A 568 -18.58 0.19 -32.25
CA GLN A 568 -19.18 -0.86 -31.43
C GLN A 568 -18.23 -1.37 -30.34
N GLU A 569 -16.95 -1.52 -30.68
CA GLU A 569 -15.95 -2.13 -29.79
C GLU A 569 -15.17 -1.09 -28.97
N GLU A 570 -14.73 -1.52 -27.79
CA GLU A 570 -13.87 -0.74 -26.92
C GLU A 570 -12.42 -0.77 -27.43
N VAL A 571 -11.91 0.40 -27.83
CA VAL A 571 -10.53 0.58 -28.28
C VAL A 571 -9.57 0.53 -27.09
N PHE A 572 -9.95 1.23 -26.01
CA PHE A 572 -9.19 1.39 -24.76
C PHE A 572 -7.85 2.09 -24.96
N GLY A 573 -7.83 3.17 -25.73
CA GLY A 573 -6.66 4.01 -25.99
C GLY A 573 -7.07 5.43 -26.39
N ALA A 574 -6.09 6.29 -26.65
CA ALA A 574 -6.27 7.72 -26.89
C ALA A 574 -6.90 8.01 -28.27
N VAL A 575 -8.16 7.61 -28.44
CA VAL A 575 -8.90 7.69 -29.71
C VAL A 575 -10.30 8.24 -29.45
N MET A 576 -10.58 9.40 -30.04
CA MET A 576 -11.87 10.07 -30.00
C MET A 576 -12.64 9.88 -31.30
N LEU A 577 -13.91 9.51 -31.20
CA LEU A 577 -14.86 9.42 -32.30
C LEU A 577 -15.75 10.65 -32.26
N LEU A 578 -15.58 11.57 -33.21
CA LEU A 578 -16.36 12.79 -33.31
C LEU A 578 -17.55 12.56 -34.26
N ILE A 579 -18.76 12.67 -33.72
CA ILE A 579 -19.99 12.24 -34.40
C ILE A 579 -21.01 13.39 -34.36
N PRO A 580 -21.48 13.91 -35.50
CA PRO A 580 -22.58 14.86 -35.51
C PRO A 580 -23.90 14.17 -35.13
N PHE A 581 -24.77 14.84 -34.38
CA PHE A 581 -26.15 14.38 -34.14
C PHE A 581 -27.18 15.48 -34.33
N GLN A 582 -28.45 15.07 -34.49
CA GLN A 582 -29.62 15.95 -34.57
C GLN A 582 -30.62 15.63 -33.45
N GLN A 583 -31.32 16.65 -32.93
CA GLN A 583 -32.15 16.57 -31.73
C GLN A 583 -33.30 15.55 -31.77
N ASN A 584 -33.68 15.04 -32.95
CA ASN A 584 -34.71 14.02 -33.12
C ASN A 584 -34.25 12.60 -32.72
N GLU A 585 -32.99 12.43 -32.31
CA GLU A 585 -32.43 11.15 -31.87
C GLU A 585 -32.61 10.95 -30.35
N VAL A 586 -33.18 9.81 -29.95
CA VAL A 586 -33.32 9.45 -28.52
C VAL A 586 -31.99 8.92 -28.01
N ILE A 587 -31.31 9.69 -27.15
CA ILE A 587 -30.04 9.29 -26.54
C ILE A 587 -30.27 8.90 -25.07
N PHE A 588 -29.96 7.66 -24.70
CA PHE A 588 -29.99 7.18 -23.30
C PHE A 588 -28.59 7.32 -22.67
N TYR A 589 -28.47 7.93 -21.49
CA TYR A 589 -27.16 8.21 -20.88
C TYR A 589 -27.11 8.12 -19.35
N THR A 590 -25.93 7.76 -18.82
CA THR A 590 -25.51 8.04 -17.45
C THR A 590 -24.73 9.36 -17.48
N VAL A 591 -25.19 10.34 -16.70
CA VAL A 591 -24.76 11.74 -16.79
C VAL A 591 -23.47 11.98 -16.01
N TRP A 592 -22.41 12.41 -16.70
CA TRP A 592 -21.27 13.11 -16.09
C TRP A 592 -21.43 14.61 -16.35
N VAL A 593 -22.02 15.33 -15.40
CA VAL A 593 -22.03 16.80 -15.40
C VAL A 593 -20.93 17.28 -14.46
N ARG A 594 -19.86 17.83 -15.04
CA ARG A 594 -18.83 18.65 -14.35
C ARG A 594 -17.89 17.99 -13.35
N ILE A 595 -17.62 16.68 -13.36
CA ILE A 595 -16.54 16.12 -12.52
C ILE A 595 -15.85 14.94 -13.23
N PRO A 596 -14.54 15.02 -13.53
CA PRO A 596 -13.75 13.89 -14.05
C PRO A 596 -13.23 12.96 -12.95
N LYS A 597 -13.55 13.23 -11.67
CA LYS A 597 -13.06 12.49 -10.51
C LYS A 597 -14.13 11.51 -10.02
N VAL A 598 -13.79 10.21 -9.98
CA VAL A 598 -14.58 9.19 -9.27
C VAL A 598 -14.42 9.42 -7.78
N ASP A 599 -15.53 9.68 -7.09
CA ASP A 599 -15.55 9.89 -5.64
C ASP A 599 -15.94 8.60 -4.91
N SER A 600 -15.22 8.25 -3.84
CA SER A 600 -15.47 7.03 -3.07
C SER A 600 -16.85 6.99 -2.41
N MET A 601 -17.54 8.12 -2.29
CA MET A 601 -18.91 8.18 -1.78
C MET A 601 -19.96 7.74 -2.81
N ILE A 602 -19.64 7.78 -4.10
CA ILE A 602 -20.60 7.55 -5.19
C ILE A 602 -20.47 6.11 -5.69
N PRO A 603 -21.55 5.32 -5.72
CA PRO A 603 -21.52 3.99 -6.34
C PRO A 603 -21.09 4.07 -7.81
N PHE A 604 -19.99 3.40 -8.12
CA PHE A 604 -19.46 3.26 -9.46
C PHE A 604 -19.84 1.89 -10.01
N GLY A 605 -20.36 1.85 -11.23
CA GLY A 605 -20.43 0.59 -11.96
C GLY A 605 -21.30 0.55 -13.20
N GLY A 606 -21.13 -0.54 -13.95
CA GLY A 606 -21.77 -0.74 -15.24
C GLY A 606 -23.26 -1.09 -15.19
N MET A 607 -23.91 -0.94 -16.34
CA MET A 607 -25.21 -1.54 -16.66
C MET A 607 -25.04 -2.46 -17.87
N LYS A 608 -25.99 -3.38 -18.08
CA LYS A 608 -25.96 -4.34 -19.22
C LYS A 608 -24.67 -5.18 -19.19
N GLN A 609 -23.89 -5.16 -20.29
CA GLN A 609 -22.66 -5.95 -20.44
C GLN A 609 -21.43 -5.27 -19.82
N SER A 610 -21.55 -4.03 -19.32
CA SER A 610 -20.47 -3.33 -18.63
C SER A 610 -20.34 -3.76 -17.16
N GLY A 611 -21.17 -4.68 -16.68
CA GLY A 611 -21.00 -5.25 -15.35
C GLY A 611 -22.28 -5.39 -14.53
N PHE A 612 -22.10 -5.91 -13.32
CA PHE A 612 -23.13 -5.99 -12.29
C PHE A 612 -22.51 -5.97 -10.89
N GLY A 613 -23.26 -5.42 -9.93
CA GLY A 613 -22.72 -4.95 -8.65
C GLY A 613 -22.21 -3.51 -8.76
N ARG A 614 -21.69 -2.97 -7.67
CA ARG A 614 -21.11 -1.62 -7.63
C ARG A 614 -19.84 -1.64 -6.79
N GLU A 615 -18.86 -0.84 -7.21
CA GLU A 615 -17.73 -0.43 -6.40
C GLU A 615 -18.01 0.95 -5.81
N ASN A 616 -17.27 1.36 -4.77
CA ASN A 616 -17.49 2.61 -4.05
C ASN A 616 -18.90 2.77 -3.42
N GLY A 617 -19.05 3.83 -2.65
CA GLY A 617 -20.26 4.18 -1.92
C GLY A 617 -20.75 3.10 -0.96
N VAL A 618 -21.94 3.31 -0.42
CA VAL A 618 -22.59 2.32 0.47
C VAL A 618 -22.92 1.02 -0.27
N ALA A 619 -23.19 1.10 -1.58
CA ALA A 619 -23.50 -0.06 -2.42
C ALA A 619 -22.38 -1.11 -2.42
N ALA A 620 -21.11 -0.70 -2.35
CA ALA A 620 -20.00 -1.65 -2.21
C ALA A 620 -20.09 -2.46 -0.90
N LEU A 621 -20.47 -1.84 0.22
CA LEU A 621 -20.65 -2.56 1.49
C LEU A 621 -21.73 -3.63 1.38
N GLU A 622 -22.78 -3.39 0.60
CA GLU A 622 -23.80 -4.40 0.31
C GLU A 622 -23.24 -5.54 -0.53
N ALA A 623 -22.40 -5.24 -1.52
CA ALA A 623 -21.77 -6.24 -2.35
C ALA A 623 -20.78 -7.14 -1.58
N PHE A 624 -20.18 -6.64 -0.49
CA PHE A 624 -19.21 -7.36 0.35
C PHE A 624 -19.78 -7.86 1.69
N SER A 625 -21.10 -7.78 1.90
CA SER A 625 -21.77 -8.34 3.07
C SER A 625 -23.00 -9.16 2.66
N GLN A 626 -23.53 -9.94 3.60
CA GLN A 626 -24.78 -10.68 3.45
C GLN A 626 -25.74 -10.32 4.58
N ILE A 627 -27.03 -10.25 4.27
CA ILE A 627 -28.06 -10.03 5.27
C ILE A 627 -28.41 -11.38 5.90
N LYS A 628 -28.15 -11.52 7.20
CA LYS A 628 -28.65 -12.61 8.03
C LYS A 628 -29.90 -12.14 8.77
N SER A 629 -31.01 -12.83 8.60
CA SER A 629 -32.25 -12.55 9.35
C SER A 629 -32.35 -13.49 10.55
N VAL A 630 -32.56 -12.93 11.74
CA VAL A 630 -32.76 -13.69 12.98
C VAL A 630 -34.16 -13.41 13.48
N TYR A 631 -34.95 -14.46 13.68
CA TYR A 631 -36.29 -14.40 14.25
C TYR A 631 -36.23 -14.92 15.68
N VAL A 632 -36.70 -14.11 16.62
CA VAL A 632 -36.74 -14.45 18.03
C VAL A 632 -38.19 -14.55 18.48
N ASN A 633 -38.58 -15.74 18.93
CA ASN A 633 -39.80 -15.93 19.67
C ASN A 633 -39.52 -15.75 21.16
N ALA A 634 -39.93 -14.62 21.73
CA ALA A 634 -39.79 -14.35 23.16
C ALA A 634 -41.09 -14.59 23.94
N ALA A 635 -42.08 -15.24 23.32
CA ALA A 635 -43.28 -15.70 24.02
C ALA A 635 -42.96 -16.96 24.85
N ASN A 636 -43.53 -17.05 26.05
CA ASN A 636 -43.29 -18.16 26.98
C ASN A 636 -43.91 -19.51 26.52
N LYS A 637 -44.62 -19.55 25.39
CA LYS A 637 -45.25 -20.75 24.83
C LYS A 637 -45.23 -20.72 23.30
N LEU A 638 -44.85 -21.84 22.68
CA LEU A 638 -45.03 -22.08 21.25
C LEU A 638 -46.40 -22.70 21.01
N ASN A 639 -47.18 -22.14 20.09
CA ASN A 639 -48.42 -22.79 19.63
C ASN A 639 -48.04 -24.03 18.84
N ASN A 640 -48.48 -25.20 19.31
CA ASN A 640 -48.29 -26.46 18.59
C ASN A 640 -49.51 -26.68 17.68
N PRO A 641 -49.36 -26.64 16.34
CA PRO A 641 -50.50 -26.84 15.44
C PRO A 641 -50.97 -28.31 15.39
N PHE A 642 -50.20 -29.25 15.97
CA PHE A 642 -50.47 -30.69 15.92
C PHE A 642 -51.06 -31.27 17.21
N LEU A 643 -50.96 -30.57 18.34
CA LEU A 643 -51.48 -31.01 19.63
C LEU A 643 -52.45 -29.93 20.15
N ARG A 644 -53.69 -30.34 20.42
CA ARG A 644 -54.73 -29.49 21.01
C ARG A 644 -54.70 -29.52 22.53
#